data_AF-A0A2E5JH07-F1
#
_entry.id   AF-A0A2E5JH07-F1
#
_cell.length_a   1.000
_cell.length_b   1.000
_cell.length_c   1.000
_cell.angle_alpha   90.00
_cell.angle_beta   90.00
_cell.angle_gamma   90.00
#
_symmetry.space_group_name_H-M   'P 1'
#
loop_
_entity.id
_entity.type
_entity.pdbx_description
1 polymer ?
#
loop_
_entity_poly.entity_id
_entity_poly.type
_entity_poly.pdbx_seq_one_letter_code
_entity_poly.pdbx_strand_id
1 'polypeptide(L)'
;QSLVFDEEASIKDELRKLGAQYLEKFGIKFLISAKGKNGKEMLQALKTRLGNTMEQELQNARLALWEITEKRFNTRDQIASLQQKYKIKDFQLSLSSAPFQNQTLNYGQVSSNTYFEVASLSKSVASAFSIEFLRAKGIDLDARVNDVLATTSSPFRLKGEWGDQVTIENLMSHDALNMHYVNGVPCDHDMPNVLELLNGHEKYGYPAIEVINPPGTVFKYSGGGFLVLEHLIETLSGESIASLTAPFLKQLGMEHFTFEQKEIAGKDYAHAINEQGKSFSADRLMFPAFAAGAMANAPAMHQFLHHLSQAYHDLNGSGPISHDTAVSMLYGRDLGSREFMGCDMGIGIFTIEAGENRFMLHQGANDGFRSLFLHCFKGPDLGKGIVAFSNGELNAVGLISEITQLALKALNVCGIDFSKFKSSFTNQGIKQEEVVNTGYKSLVFDAFVRDMPLPIEKIGARSSYSDQNLVVGSKILKVTNDRFARAENLISPFDPVFDPTLFERQGKVMDSWESARHNQKEFEEMIIELPKKCRPIVARLCTKYHTGNHVPCVSLEGRCDGEWFELLKPTDLCGHSVKYVELSGQEIKQVRIKVHPDGGFTRLGLFEQPLESQVSGKYQDAVPATKKPLILPVRKLKPSKNLAVGGKILKVGDEHYSPASTALSPYPPLHMFDGLENSRSRVKGHFEEVVIGLRKKAVVKTIELDFTHFVNNNPMFVAISMNGKEVVPKTFVKSFAANTKRFCIEPIETDQLAITIYPDGGINRIRVYE
;
A
#
# COMPACT_ATOMS: atom_id res chain seq x y z
N GLN A 1 1.25 -12.19 33.70
CA GLN A 1 2.39 -12.28 34.64
C GLN A 1 2.03 -11.84 36.07
N SER A 2 0.93 -11.13 36.33
CA SER A 2 0.51 -10.67 37.68
C SER A 2 -0.25 -11.69 38.56
N LEU A 3 -0.55 -12.90 38.08
CA LEU A 3 -1.32 -13.92 38.82
C LEU A 3 -0.44 -15.03 39.47
N VAL A 4 0.89 -14.93 39.37
CA VAL A 4 1.86 -15.92 39.92
C VAL A 4 2.64 -15.31 41.10
N PHE A 5 2.09 -14.28 41.75
CA PHE A 5 2.84 -13.52 42.76
C PHE A 5 2.82 -14.16 44.16
N ASP A 6 1.90 -15.10 44.45
CA ASP A 6 1.76 -15.75 45.77
C ASP A 6 2.31 -17.19 45.89
N GLU A 7 3.10 -17.67 44.91
CA GLU A 7 3.62 -19.05 44.95
C GLU A 7 5.09 -19.17 45.37
N GLU A 8 5.42 -20.31 46.02
CA GLU A 8 6.73 -20.70 46.55
C GLU A 8 7.87 -20.47 45.54
N ALA A 9 8.99 -19.90 46.00
CA ALA A 9 10.15 -19.58 45.17
C ALA A 9 10.72 -20.78 44.39
N SER A 10 10.59 -21.98 44.95
CA SER A 10 11.00 -23.25 44.33
C SER A 10 10.31 -23.54 43.00
N ILE A 11 9.00 -23.28 42.89
CA ILE A 11 8.22 -23.53 41.67
C ILE A 11 8.64 -22.57 40.54
N LYS A 12 8.95 -21.31 40.89
CA LYS A 12 9.39 -20.30 39.92
C LYS A 12 10.74 -20.64 39.31
N ASP A 13 11.69 -21.10 40.12
CA ASP A 13 13.01 -21.49 39.64
C ASP A 13 12.96 -22.76 38.80
N GLU A 14 12.09 -23.71 39.16
CA GLU A 14 11.89 -24.92 38.36
C GLU A 14 11.21 -24.62 37.01
N LEU A 15 10.20 -23.75 36.98
CA LEU A 15 9.58 -23.28 35.74
C LEU A 15 10.57 -22.57 34.82
N ARG A 16 11.48 -21.74 35.36
CA ARG A 16 12.54 -21.09 34.58
C ARG A 16 13.52 -22.10 33.99
N LYS A 17 14.00 -23.03 34.82
CA LYS A 17 14.97 -24.05 34.40
C LYS A 17 14.39 -24.95 33.30
N LEU A 18 13.21 -25.52 33.53
CA LEU A 18 12.54 -26.38 32.56
C LEU A 18 12.07 -25.60 31.33
N GLY A 19 11.73 -24.32 31.48
CA GLY A 19 11.38 -23.44 30.37
C GLY A 19 12.57 -23.16 29.43
N ALA A 20 13.78 -23.04 29.98
CA ALA A 20 15.01 -22.93 29.19
C ALA A 20 15.30 -24.24 28.43
N GLN A 21 15.17 -25.39 29.09
CA GLN A 21 15.31 -26.71 28.45
C GLN A 21 14.27 -26.93 27.35
N TYR A 22 13.05 -26.48 27.57
CA TYR A 22 11.98 -26.53 26.58
C TYR A 22 12.31 -25.67 25.36
N LEU A 23 12.81 -24.44 25.57
CA LEU A 23 13.25 -23.56 24.49
C LEU A 23 14.42 -24.15 23.70
N GLU A 24 15.38 -24.78 24.38
CA GLU A 24 16.51 -25.45 23.75
C GLU A 24 16.06 -26.65 22.90
N LYS A 25 15.12 -27.47 23.41
CA LYS A 25 14.63 -28.66 22.70
C LYS A 25 13.77 -28.31 21.48
N PHE A 26 12.85 -27.37 21.60
CA PHE A 26 11.83 -27.12 20.57
C PHE A 26 12.05 -25.82 19.79
N GLY A 27 13.02 -24.98 20.17
CA GLY A 27 13.25 -23.67 19.56
C GLY A 27 12.15 -22.62 19.83
N ILE A 28 11.15 -22.96 20.66
CA ILE A 28 10.01 -22.10 21.00
C ILE A 28 9.81 -22.03 22.51
N LYS A 29 9.29 -20.89 23.01
CA LYS A 29 8.98 -20.74 24.43
C LYS A 29 7.76 -21.59 24.79
N PHE A 30 7.75 -22.15 25.99
CA PHE A 30 6.59 -22.85 26.54
C PHE A 30 5.39 -21.91 26.64
N LEU A 31 4.30 -22.27 25.95
CA LEU A 31 3.06 -21.50 25.88
C LEU A 31 1.92 -22.29 26.51
N ILE A 32 1.26 -21.68 27.49
CA ILE A 32 0.09 -22.24 28.18
C ILE A 32 -0.85 -21.11 28.61
N SER A 33 -2.17 -21.37 28.59
CA SER A 33 -3.14 -20.42 29.14
C SER A 33 -3.15 -20.48 30.67
N ALA A 34 -2.85 -19.34 31.31
CA ALA A 34 -2.69 -19.23 32.77
C ALA A 34 -4.02 -19.05 33.54
N LYS A 35 -5.14 -18.72 32.88
CA LYS A 35 -6.43 -18.51 33.57
C LYS A 35 -6.97 -19.86 34.09
N GLY A 36 -7.15 -19.97 35.41
CA GLY A 36 -7.66 -21.17 36.07
C GLY A 36 -6.59 -22.22 36.38
N LYS A 37 -5.30 -21.92 36.16
CA LYS A 37 -4.18 -22.80 36.51
C LYS A 37 -3.26 -22.13 37.53
N ASN A 38 -2.90 -22.86 38.58
CA ASN A 38 -1.83 -22.48 39.51
C ASN A 38 -0.45 -22.89 38.95
N GLY A 39 0.65 -22.43 39.53
CA GLY A 39 1.99 -22.71 39.03
C GLY A 39 2.44 -24.15 39.22
N LYS A 40 1.86 -24.94 40.13
CA LYS A 40 2.08 -26.40 40.18
C LYS A 40 1.48 -27.07 38.94
N GLU A 41 0.29 -26.68 38.52
CA GLU A 41 -0.36 -27.20 37.31
C GLU A 41 0.39 -26.77 36.04
N MET A 42 0.88 -25.53 36.00
CA MET A 42 1.73 -25.06 34.89
C MET A 42 3.07 -25.81 34.82
N LEU A 43 3.68 -26.06 35.97
CA LEU A 43 4.93 -26.82 36.07
C LEU A 43 4.74 -28.28 35.66
N GLN A 44 3.64 -28.90 36.08
CA GLN A 44 3.32 -30.27 35.68
C GLN A 44 3.05 -30.35 34.17
N ALA A 45 2.32 -29.39 33.60
CA ALA A 45 2.11 -29.33 32.16
C ALA A 45 3.42 -29.16 31.38
N LEU A 46 4.35 -28.34 31.87
CA LEU A 46 5.68 -28.18 31.28
C LEU A 46 6.50 -29.49 31.34
N LYS A 47 6.48 -30.18 32.49
CA LYS A 47 7.15 -31.49 32.66
C LYS A 47 6.61 -32.53 31.69
N THR A 48 5.29 -32.64 31.56
CA THR A 48 4.65 -33.57 30.61
C THR A 48 5.02 -33.21 29.17
N ARG A 49 4.96 -31.92 28.81
CA ARG A 49 5.18 -31.44 27.43
C ARG A 49 6.63 -31.47 26.99
N LEU A 50 7.59 -31.52 27.91
CA LEU A 50 8.99 -31.85 27.58
C LEU A 50 9.13 -33.25 26.94
N GLY A 51 8.18 -34.17 27.17
CA GLY A 51 8.13 -35.49 26.53
C GLY A 51 7.56 -35.49 25.11
N ASN A 52 6.95 -34.40 24.65
CA ASN A 52 6.23 -34.38 23.37
C ASN A 52 7.17 -34.28 22.15
N THR A 53 6.59 -34.59 20.99
CA THR A 53 7.16 -34.30 19.68
C THR A 53 6.93 -32.82 19.29
N MET A 54 7.70 -32.32 18.32
CA MET A 54 7.56 -30.94 17.83
C MET A 54 6.16 -30.67 17.25
N GLU A 55 5.57 -31.63 16.55
CA GLU A 55 4.24 -31.51 15.96
C GLU A 55 3.14 -31.37 17.01
N GLN A 56 3.20 -32.21 18.06
CA GLN A 56 2.31 -32.11 19.22
C GLN A 56 2.48 -30.77 19.94
N GLU A 57 3.70 -30.24 20.03
CA GLU A 57 3.93 -28.94 20.67
C GLU A 57 3.50 -27.75 19.84
N LEU A 58 3.61 -27.82 18.51
CA LEU A 58 3.01 -26.83 17.62
C LEU A 58 1.48 -26.82 17.78
N GLN A 59 0.85 -27.99 17.91
CA GLN A 59 -0.58 -28.10 18.17
C GLN A 59 -0.97 -27.55 19.55
N ASN A 60 -0.22 -27.89 20.61
CA ASN A 60 -0.46 -27.37 21.96
C ASN A 60 -0.23 -25.86 22.04
N ALA A 61 0.77 -25.32 21.36
CA ALA A 61 1.02 -23.89 21.26
C ALA A 61 -0.13 -23.18 20.52
N ARG A 62 -0.64 -23.76 19.42
CA ARG A 62 -1.84 -23.28 18.71
C ARG A 62 -3.06 -23.26 19.62
N LEU A 63 -3.31 -24.32 20.39
CA LEU A 63 -4.43 -24.39 21.35
C LEU A 63 -4.28 -23.40 22.51
N ALA A 64 -3.07 -23.24 23.05
CA ALA A 64 -2.82 -22.26 24.11
C ALA A 64 -2.98 -20.82 23.61
N LEU A 65 -2.50 -20.52 22.40
CA LEU A 65 -2.74 -19.25 21.72
C LEU A 65 -4.22 -19.03 21.43
N TRP A 66 -4.95 -20.07 21.00
CA TRP A 66 -6.40 -20.05 20.86
C TRP A 66 -7.09 -19.68 22.19
N GLU A 67 -6.79 -20.37 23.29
CA GLU A 67 -7.41 -20.05 24.59
C GLU A 67 -7.08 -18.62 25.04
N ILE A 68 -5.88 -18.11 24.72
CA ILE A 68 -5.49 -16.73 25.04
C ILE A 68 -6.22 -15.73 24.14
N THR A 69 -6.31 -16.00 22.84
CA THR A 69 -7.01 -15.17 21.85
C THR A 69 -8.50 -15.16 22.13
N GLU A 70 -9.15 -16.31 22.32
CA GLU A 70 -10.58 -16.44 22.71
C GLU A 70 -10.88 -15.67 24.00
N LYS A 71 -10.00 -15.76 25.02
CA LYS A 71 -10.14 -15.01 26.27
C LYS A 71 -9.93 -13.50 26.11
N ARG A 72 -9.08 -13.06 25.17
CA ARG A 72 -8.92 -11.64 24.81
C ARG A 72 -10.06 -11.14 23.94
N PHE A 73 -10.66 -12.02 23.13
CA PHE A 73 -11.80 -11.74 22.29
C PHE A 73 -13.05 -11.51 23.17
N ASN A 74 -13.30 -12.29 24.25
CA ASN A 74 -14.47 -12.13 25.15
C ASN A 74 -15.80 -11.93 24.38
N THR A 75 -15.87 -12.51 23.17
CA THR A 75 -16.73 -12.09 22.07
C THR A 75 -17.84 -13.08 21.77
N ARG A 76 -17.91 -14.28 22.37
CA ARG A 76 -19.02 -15.19 22.01
C ARG A 76 -20.37 -14.52 22.26
N ASP A 77 -20.52 -13.85 23.40
CA ASP A 77 -21.72 -13.09 23.72
C ASP A 77 -21.86 -11.82 22.87
N GLN A 78 -20.76 -11.15 22.55
CA GLN A 78 -20.79 -9.95 21.69
C GLN A 78 -21.14 -10.31 20.24
N ILE A 79 -20.52 -11.33 19.66
CA ILE A 79 -20.80 -11.80 18.30
C ILE A 79 -22.22 -12.36 18.21
N ALA A 80 -22.69 -13.09 19.23
CA ALA A 80 -24.09 -13.50 19.31
C ALA A 80 -25.04 -12.29 19.36
N SER A 81 -24.68 -11.22 20.09
CA SER A 81 -25.47 -9.99 20.10
C SER A 81 -25.43 -9.26 18.75
N LEU A 82 -24.30 -9.29 18.02
CA LEU A 82 -24.20 -8.77 16.66
C LEU A 82 -25.06 -9.56 15.67
N GLN A 83 -25.10 -10.89 15.77
CA GLN A 83 -26.00 -11.73 14.97
C GLN A 83 -27.46 -11.33 15.17
N GLN A 84 -27.86 -11.13 16.42
CA GLN A 84 -29.22 -10.67 16.75
C GLN A 84 -29.49 -9.26 16.24
N LYS A 85 -28.55 -8.33 16.45
CA LYS A 85 -28.64 -6.92 16.04
C LYS A 85 -28.82 -6.79 14.52
N TYR A 86 -27.99 -7.47 13.74
CA TYR A 86 -27.99 -7.37 12.29
C TYR A 86 -28.89 -8.40 11.59
N LYS A 87 -29.51 -9.31 12.35
CA LYS A 87 -30.39 -10.38 11.84
C LYS A 87 -29.70 -11.27 10.79
N ILE A 88 -28.40 -11.46 10.94
CA ILE A 88 -27.60 -12.35 10.08
C ILE A 88 -27.34 -13.64 10.84
N LYS A 89 -27.65 -14.77 10.21
CA LYS A 89 -27.47 -16.10 10.81
C LYS A 89 -26.11 -16.69 10.48
N ASP A 90 -25.72 -16.63 9.20
CA ASP A 90 -24.57 -17.37 8.69
C ASP A 90 -23.43 -16.44 8.27
N PHE A 91 -22.27 -16.63 8.89
CA PHE A 91 -21.05 -15.94 8.47
C PHE A 91 -19.82 -16.73 8.91
N GLN A 92 -18.73 -16.48 8.21
CA GLN A 92 -17.45 -17.12 8.43
C GLN A 92 -16.35 -16.06 8.59
N LEU A 93 -15.49 -16.25 9.59
CA LEU A 93 -14.36 -15.37 9.86
C LEU A 93 -13.07 -16.18 9.89
N SER A 94 -12.00 -15.68 9.28
CA SER A 94 -10.64 -16.19 9.48
C SER A 94 -9.75 -15.07 10.01
N LEU A 95 -9.30 -15.19 11.25
CA LEU A 95 -8.44 -14.23 11.95
C LEU A 95 -7.00 -14.70 11.90
N SER A 96 -6.09 -13.82 11.52
CA SER A 96 -4.65 -14.09 11.59
C SER A 96 -3.99 -13.20 12.63
N SER A 97 -3.12 -13.79 13.44
CA SER A 97 -2.32 -13.08 14.45
C SER A 97 -0.84 -12.97 14.08
N ALA A 98 -0.40 -13.72 13.07
CA ALA A 98 0.97 -13.76 12.55
C ALA A 98 0.97 -14.44 11.16
N PRO A 99 2.06 -14.34 10.36
CA PRO A 99 2.13 -15.00 9.06
C PRO A 99 1.87 -16.52 9.16
N PHE A 100 1.01 -17.03 8.27
CA PHE A 100 0.57 -18.44 8.22
C PHE A 100 0.00 -18.97 9.55
N GLN A 101 -0.55 -18.09 10.39
CA GLN A 101 -1.19 -18.45 11.66
C GLN A 101 -2.59 -17.85 11.73
N ASN A 102 -3.54 -18.56 11.13
CA ASN A 102 -4.95 -18.19 11.15
C ASN A 102 -5.81 -19.14 12.00
N GLN A 103 -6.92 -18.60 12.47
CA GLN A 103 -7.98 -19.29 13.21
C GLN A 103 -9.30 -18.95 12.56
N THR A 104 -10.16 -19.96 12.35
CA THR A 104 -11.42 -19.79 11.65
C THR A 104 -12.60 -20.02 12.59
N LEU A 105 -13.55 -19.09 12.55
CA LEU A 105 -14.79 -19.12 13.30
C LEU A 105 -15.94 -19.21 12.31
N ASN A 106 -16.87 -20.12 12.59
CA ASN A 106 -18.07 -20.32 11.79
C ASN A 106 -19.29 -20.10 12.68
N TYR A 107 -20.28 -19.38 12.18
CA TYR A 107 -21.49 -19.05 12.92
C TYR A 107 -22.72 -19.35 12.06
N GLY A 108 -23.75 -19.94 12.67
CA GLY A 108 -24.93 -20.42 11.95
C GLY A 108 -24.80 -21.87 11.52
N GLN A 109 -25.30 -22.20 10.33
CA GLN A 109 -25.25 -23.57 9.77
C GLN A 109 -24.03 -23.83 8.87
N VAL A 110 -23.08 -22.89 8.82
CA VAL A 110 -21.88 -22.99 7.98
C VAL A 110 -20.70 -23.61 8.74
N SER A 111 -19.80 -24.21 8.00
CA SER A 111 -18.57 -24.87 8.46
C SER A 111 -17.33 -24.21 7.85
N SER A 112 -16.14 -24.63 8.26
CA SER A 112 -14.88 -24.19 7.64
C SER A 112 -14.79 -24.57 6.16
N ASN A 113 -15.61 -25.49 5.68
CA ASN A 113 -15.58 -25.99 4.30
C ASN A 113 -16.66 -25.35 3.42
N THR A 114 -17.60 -24.61 4.01
CA THR A 114 -18.69 -23.94 3.31
C THR A 114 -18.14 -22.83 2.42
N TYR A 115 -18.52 -22.85 1.15
CA TYR A 115 -18.16 -21.80 0.18
C TYR A 115 -19.12 -20.62 0.28
N PHE A 116 -18.60 -19.42 0.04
CA PHE A 116 -19.36 -18.19 -0.12
C PHE A 116 -19.03 -17.57 -1.47
N GLU A 117 -19.97 -16.84 -2.06
CA GLU A 117 -19.63 -15.89 -3.12
C GLU A 117 -18.73 -14.81 -2.51
N VAL A 118 -17.49 -14.71 -3.00
CA VAL A 118 -16.55 -13.70 -2.49
C VAL A 118 -16.61 -12.40 -3.28
N ALA A 119 -17.46 -12.35 -4.31
CA ALA A 119 -17.72 -11.16 -5.12
C ALA A 119 -16.41 -10.55 -5.63
N SER A 120 -16.24 -9.24 -5.50
CA SER A 120 -15.08 -8.52 -6.03
C SER A 120 -13.72 -8.90 -5.42
N LEU A 121 -13.66 -9.70 -4.35
CA LEU A 121 -12.39 -10.26 -3.89
C LEU A 121 -11.76 -11.21 -4.95
N SER A 122 -12.57 -11.70 -5.89
CA SER A 122 -12.14 -12.41 -7.11
C SER A 122 -11.02 -11.65 -7.83
N LYS A 123 -11.13 -10.31 -7.89
CA LYS A 123 -10.21 -9.43 -8.62
C LYS A 123 -8.78 -9.53 -8.12
N SER A 124 -8.57 -9.66 -6.80
CA SER A 124 -7.23 -9.72 -6.22
C SER A 124 -6.52 -11.01 -6.60
N VAL A 125 -7.22 -12.16 -6.53
CA VAL A 125 -6.65 -13.46 -6.93
C VAL A 125 -6.47 -13.53 -8.45
N ALA A 126 -7.45 -13.03 -9.21
CA ALA A 126 -7.39 -12.92 -10.66
C ALA A 126 -6.19 -12.09 -11.13
N SER A 127 -5.91 -10.96 -10.47
CA SER A 127 -4.78 -10.09 -10.81
C SER A 127 -3.45 -10.80 -10.58
N ALA A 128 -3.27 -11.44 -9.42
CA ALA A 128 -2.04 -12.19 -9.13
C ALA A 128 -1.80 -13.31 -10.15
N PHE A 129 -2.84 -14.10 -10.45
CA PHE A 129 -2.77 -15.13 -11.48
C PHE A 129 -2.44 -14.55 -12.86
N SER A 130 -3.14 -13.49 -13.27
CA SER A 130 -3.02 -12.91 -14.60
C SER A 130 -1.63 -12.33 -14.85
N ILE A 131 -1.04 -11.67 -13.84
CA ILE A 131 0.33 -11.13 -13.94
C ILE A 131 1.34 -12.27 -14.17
N GLU A 132 1.24 -13.36 -13.42
CA GLU A 132 2.13 -14.52 -13.58
C GLU A 132 1.91 -15.23 -14.93
N PHE A 133 0.65 -15.41 -15.33
CA PHE A 133 0.29 -16.02 -16.61
C PHE A 133 0.80 -15.23 -17.82
N LEU A 134 0.61 -13.90 -17.82
CA LEU A 134 1.05 -13.03 -18.90
C LEU A 134 2.57 -12.91 -18.94
N ARG A 135 3.23 -12.81 -17.78
CA ARG A 135 4.70 -12.81 -17.71
C ARG A 135 5.30 -14.10 -18.28
N ALA A 136 4.70 -15.26 -18.00
CA ALA A 136 5.15 -16.53 -18.58
C ALA A 136 5.06 -16.57 -20.12
N LYS A 137 4.25 -15.69 -20.72
CA LYS A 137 4.14 -15.48 -22.17
C LYS A 137 4.95 -14.28 -22.69
N GLY A 138 5.74 -13.62 -21.84
CA GLY A 138 6.52 -12.44 -22.19
C GLY A 138 5.69 -11.17 -22.39
N ILE A 139 4.51 -11.07 -21.77
CA ILE A 139 3.64 -9.89 -21.82
C ILE A 139 3.74 -9.15 -20.49
N ASP A 140 4.26 -7.91 -20.55
CA ASP A 140 4.43 -7.04 -19.38
C ASP A 140 3.17 -6.24 -19.05
N LEU A 141 3.15 -5.65 -17.85
CA LEU A 141 2.02 -4.86 -17.34
C LEU A 141 1.75 -3.59 -18.16
N ASP A 142 2.76 -3.02 -18.82
CA ASP A 142 2.65 -1.83 -19.66
C ASP A 142 2.32 -2.15 -21.13
N ALA A 143 2.20 -3.43 -21.50
CA ALA A 143 1.79 -3.85 -22.83
C ALA A 143 0.38 -3.33 -23.15
N ARG A 144 0.16 -2.89 -24.39
CA ARG A 144 -1.15 -2.37 -24.84
C ARG A 144 -2.12 -3.53 -25.04
N VAL A 145 -3.32 -3.38 -24.49
CA VAL A 145 -4.37 -4.42 -24.55
C VAL A 145 -4.74 -4.77 -25.99
N ASN A 146 -4.90 -3.76 -26.86
CA ASN A 146 -5.25 -3.97 -28.26
C ASN A 146 -4.14 -4.67 -29.06
N ASP A 147 -2.87 -4.41 -28.75
CA ASP A 147 -1.73 -5.07 -29.39
C ASP A 147 -1.71 -6.56 -29.01
N VAL A 148 -1.92 -6.87 -27.73
CA VAL A 148 -1.99 -8.26 -27.25
C VAL A 148 -3.19 -8.98 -27.88
N LEU A 149 -4.38 -8.38 -27.86
CA LEU A 149 -5.57 -8.97 -28.50
C LEU A 149 -5.38 -9.19 -30.01
N ALA A 150 -4.60 -8.35 -30.68
CA ALA A 150 -4.26 -8.51 -32.10
C ALA A 150 -3.41 -9.74 -32.43
N THR A 151 -2.74 -10.32 -31.43
CA THR A 151 -2.04 -11.60 -31.58
C THR A 151 -2.97 -12.82 -31.49
N THR A 152 -4.24 -12.61 -31.11
CA THR A 152 -5.25 -13.66 -30.92
C THR A 152 -6.31 -13.64 -32.03
N SER A 153 -7.17 -14.66 -32.05
CA SER A 153 -8.36 -14.68 -32.93
C SER A 153 -9.53 -13.81 -32.43
N SER A 154 -9.35 -13.05 -31.34
CA SER A 154 -10.40 -12.20 -30.78
C SER A 154 -10.84 -11.10 -31.76
N PRO A 155 -12.16 -10.95 -32.01
CA PRO A 155 -12.68 -9.82 -32.78
C PRO A 155 -12.82 -8.53 -31.95
N PHE A 156 -12.67 -8.60 -30.62
CA PHE A 156 -12.86 -7.47 -29.72
C PHE A 156 -11.64 -6.55 -29.67
N ARG A 157 -11.87 -5.24 -29.70
CA ARG A 157 -10.86 -4.20 -29.43
C ARG A 157 -11.49 -3.11 -28.59
N LEU A 158 -10.69 -2.52 -27.70
CA LEU A 158 -11.06 -1.29 -27.00
C LEU A 158 -11.12 -0.15 -28.02
N LYS A 159 -12.23 0.60 -28.00
CA LYS A 159 -12.52 1.68 -28.95
C LYS A 159 -12.42 3.04 -28.25
N GLY A 160 -12.46 4.10 -29.06
CA GLY A 160 -12.42 5.49 -28.59
C GLY A 160 -11.02 6.10 -28.67
N GLU A 161 -10.93 7.40 -28.34
CA GLU A 161 -9.70 8.21 -28.45
C GLU A 161 -8.50 7.59 -27.75
N TRP A 162 -8.74 6.92 -26.62
CA TRP A 162 -7.69 6.34 -25.78
C TRP A 162 -7.66 4.80 -25.82
N GLY A 163 -8.40 4.17 -26.73
CA GLY A 163 -8.51 2.70 -26.84
C GLY A 163 -7.16 1.99 -26.92
N ASP A 164 -6.30 2.43 -27.83
CA ASP A 164 -4.96 1.86 -28.04
C ASP A 164 -3.95 2.22 -26.94
N GLN A 165 -4.32 3.11 -26.02
CA GLN A 165 -3.47 3.53 -24.90
C GLN A 165 -3.71 2.70 -23.64
N VAL A 166 -4.76 1.89 -23.57
CA VAL A 166 -5.04 1.06 -22.39
C VAL A 166 -3.99 -0.05 -22.28
N THR A 167 -3.34 -0.14 -21.11
CA THR A 167 -2.37 -1.18 -20.78
C THR A 167 -2.98 -2.31 -19.96
N ILE A 168 -2.27 -3.45 -19.82
CA ILE A 168 -2.67 -4.54 -18.94
C ILE A 168 -2.87 -4.05 -17.49
N GLU A 169 -1.99 -3.19 -16.98
CA GLU A 169 -2.12 -2.60 -15.64
C GLU A 169 -3.46 -1.87 -15.47
N ASN A 170 -3.86 -1.07 -16.48
CA ASN A 170 -5.08 -0.26 -16.43
C ASN A 170 -6.37 -1.10 -16.30
N LEU A 171 -6.36 -2.34 -16.77
CA LEU A 171 -7.49 -3.26 -16.61
C LEU A 171 -7.75 -3.62 -15.14
N MET A 172 -6.69 -3.61 -14.32
CA MET A 172 -6.73 -4.04 -12.92
C MET A 172 -6.63 -2.87 -11.92
N SER A 173 -6.13 -1.70 -12.32
CA SER A 173 -6.01 -0.51 -11.47
C SER A 173 -7.24 0.42 -11.49
N HIS A 174 -8.27 0.08 -12.27
CA HIS A 174 -9.53 0.82 -12.34
C HIS A 174 -9.36 2.30 -12.75
N ASP A 175 -8.59 2.56 -13.80
CA ASP A 175 -8.27 3.94 -14.22
C ASP A 175 -8.44 4.19 -15.72
N ALA A 176 -9.30 3.41 -16.39
CA ALA A 176 -9.57 3.55 -17.83
C ALA A 176 -11.02 3.25 -18.26
N LEU A 177 -11.65 2.19 -17.73
CA LEU A 177 -12.89 1.63 -18.32
C LEU A 177 -14.16 1.92 -17.50
N ASN A 178 -15.31 1.87 -18.16
CA ASN A 178 -16.64 1.94 -17.54
C ASN A 178 -17.04 0.62 -16.83
N MET A 179 -18.32 0.49 -16.45
CA MET A 179 -18.95 -0.69 -15.81
C MET A 179 -18.62 -0.87 -14.32
N HIS A 180 -19.26 -0.07 -13.47
CA HIS A 180 -19.13 -0.17 -12.01
C HIS A 180 -19.72 -1.48 -11.45
N TYR A 181 -20.85 -1.94 -12.01
CA TYR A 181 -21.52 -3.20 -11.63
C TYR A 181 -21.34 -4.28 -12.68
N VAL A 182 -21.16 -5.51 -12.20
CA VAL A 182 -21.35 -6.73 -12.98
C VAL A 182 -22.60 -7.41 -12.45
N ASN A 183 -23.61 -7.59 -13.32
CA ASN A 183 -24.90 -8.14 -12.91
C ASN A 183 -24.85 -9.67 -12.87
N GLY A 184 -25.49 -10.25 -11.86
CA GLY A 184 -25.59 -11.70 -11.72
C GLY A 184 -26.57 -12.31 -12.72
N VAL A 185 -26.25 -13.52 -13.17
CA VAL A 185 -27.09 -14.36 -14.03
C VAL A 185 -27.66 -15.51 -13.19
N PRO A 186 -28.97 -15.79 -13.23
CA PRO A 186 -29.57 -16.92 -12.53
C PRO A 186 -28.91 -18.26 -12.87
N CYS A 187 -28.76 -19.14 -11.87
CA CYS A 187 -28.07 -20.43 -12.04
C CYS A 187 -28.83 -21.45 -12.91
N ASP A 188 -30.11 -21.22 -13.19
CA ASP A 188 -30.95 -22.01 -14.09
C ASP A 188 -30.84 -21.57 -15.56
N HIS A 189 -30.06 -20.52 -15.85
CA HIS A 189 -29.72 -20.06 -17.19
C HIS A 189 -28.24 -20.37 -17.52
N ASP A 190 -27.90 -20.37 -18.81
CA ASP A 190 -26.49 -20.35 -19.21
C ASP A 190 -25.88 -18.95 -19.04
N MET A 191 -24.68 -18.91 -18.44
CA MET A 191 -23.87 -17.71 -18.38
C MET A 191 -23.43 -17.30 -19.79
N PRO A 192 -23.71 -16.07 -20.26
CA PRO A 192 -23.22 -15.59 -21.55
C PRO A 192 -21.70 -15.67 -21.64
N ASN A 193 -21.19 -15.88 -22.85
CA ASN A 193 -19.75 -15.76 -23.08
C ASN A 193 -19.31 -14.32 -22.75
N VAL A 194 -18.14 -14.17 -22.15
CA VAL A 194 -17.55 -12.87 -21.77
C VAL A 194 -17.50 -11.91 -22.96
N LEU A 195 -17.21 -12.38 -24.17
CA LEU A 195 -17.24 -11.57 -25.39
C LEU A 195 -18.62 -10.93 -25.66
N GLU A 196 -19.71 -11.62 -25.36
CA GLU A 196 -21.06 -11.06 -25.49
C GLU A 196 -21.28 -9.94 -24.46
N LEU A 197 -20.84 -10.16 -23.22
CA LEU A 197 -20.92 -9.15 -22.17
C LEU A 197 -20.09 -7.91 -22.50
N LEU A 198 -18.90 -8.09 -23.09
CA LEU A 198 -18.01 -6.99 -23.51
C LEU A 198 -18.65 -6.09 -24.57
N ASN A 199 -19.47 -6.66 -25.46
CA ASN A 199 -20.18 -5.92 -26.52
C ASN A 199 -21.52 -5.33 -26.04
N GLY A 200 -21.90 -5.58 -24.78
CA GLY A 200 -23.16 -5.18 -24.18
C GLY A 200 -24.23 -6.27 -24.31
N HIS A 201 -24.99 -6.48 -23.24
CA HIS A 201 -25.99 -7.54 -23.14
C HIS A 201 -27.24 -7.04 -22.40
N GLU A 202 -28.24 -6.59 -23.17
CA GLU A 202 -29.45 -5.92 -22.68
C GLU A 202 -30.23 -6.75 -21.64
N LYS A 203 -30.46 -8.04 -21.92
CA LYS A 203 -31.24 -8.94 -21.03
C LYS A 203 -30.70 -9.00 -19.60
N TYR A 204 -29.39 -8.84 -19.41
CA TYR A 204 -28.73 -8.88 -18.11
C TYR A 204 -28.13 -7.51 -17.72
N GLY A 205 -28.49 -6.44 -18.43
CA GLY A 205 -28.11 -5.08 -18.10
C GLY A 205 -26.61 -4.76 -18.21
N TYR A 206 -25.87 -5.43 -19.09
CA TYR A 206 -24.46 -5.11 -19.33
C TYR A 206 -24.34 -4.01 -20.39
N PRO A 207 -23.76 -2.84 -20.08
CA PRO A 207 -23.37 -1.89 -21.11
C PRO A 207 -22.15 -2.43 -21.89
N ALA A 208 -21.96 -1.95 -23.12
CA ALA A 208 -20.73 -2.20 -23.85
C ALA A 208 -19.53 -1.56 -23.13
N ILE A 209 -18.35 -2.17 -23.25
CA ILE A 209 -17.13 -1.63 -22.65
C ILE A 209 -16.65 -0.40 -23.41
N GLU A 210 -16.39 0.67 -22.65
CA GLU A 210 -15.93 1.95 -23.15
C GLU A 210 -14.71 2.45 -22.35
N VAL A 211 -13.80 3.12 -23.03
CA VAL A 211 -12.70 3.88 -22.40
C VAL A 211 -13.20 5.28 -22.09
N ILE A 212 -13.33 5.61 -20.80
CA ILE A 212 -14.06 6.81 -20.33
C ILE A 212 -13.15 7.97 -19.93
N ASN A 213 -11.85 7.71 -19.78
CA ASN A 213 -10.84 8.73 -19.48
C ASN A 213 -9.47 8.31 -20.04
N PRO A 214 -8.52 9.25 -20.19
CA PRO A 214 -7.14 8.89 -20.48
C PRO A 214 -6.62 7.88 -19.45
N PRO A 215 -6.07 6.72 -19.86
CA PRO A 215 -5.66 5.66 -18.93
C PRO A 215 -4.65 6.15 -17.89
N GLY A 216 -4.80 5.72 -16.64
CA GLY A 216 -3.89 6.08 -15.55
C GLY A 216 -4.07 7.49 -14.97
N THR A 217 -5.16 8.19 -15.29
CA THR A 217 -5.38 9.58 -14.82
C THR A 217 -6.40 9.72 -13.68
N VAL A 218 -7.48 8.94 -13.70
CA VAL A 218 -8.58 9.04 -12.73
C VAL A 218 -9.06 7.65 -12.35
N PHE A 219 -9.22 7.40 -11.06
CA PHE A 219 -9.80 6.18 -10.54
C PHE A 219 -11.33 6.17 -10.78
N LYS A 220 -11.81 5.12 -11.43
CA LYS A 220 -13.23 4.77 -11.62
C LYS A 220 -13.37 3.26 -11.46
N TYR A 221 -13.93 2.83 -10.32
CA TYR A 221 -14.14 1.43 -10.03
C TYR A 221 -14.91 0.74 -11.16
N SER A 222 -14.35 -0.35 -11.68
CA SER A 222 -14.79 -0.98 -12.93
C SER A 222 -14.61 -2.50 -12.89
N GLY A 223 -15.71 -3.25 -13.05
CA GLY A 223 -15.67 -4.67 -13.38
C GLY A 223 -15.27 -4.93 -14.84
N GLY A 224 -15.47 -3.95 -15.73
CA GLY A 224 -15.20 -4.07 -17.16
C GLY A 224 -13.75 -4.44 -17.49
N GLY A 225 -12.78 -3.87 -16.77
CA GLY A 225 -11.37 -4.25 -16.94
C GLY A 225 -11.09 -5.73 -16.67
N PHE A 226 -11.78 -6.31 -15.69
CA PHE A 226 -11.65 -7.73 -15.37
C PHE A 226 -12.35 -8.63 -16.39
N LEU A 227 -13.42 -8.19 -17.06
CA LEU A 227 -14.01 -8.90 -18.19
C LEU A 227 -13.05 -8.90 -19.39
N VAL A 228 -12.41 -7.77 -19.68
CA VAL A 228 -11.42 -7.68 -20.78
C VAL A 228 -10.23 -8.58 -20.48
N LEU A 229 -9.76 -8.60 -19.23
CA LEU A 229 -8.66 -9.46 -18.79
C LEU A 229 -9.00 -10.95 -18.90
N GLU A 230 -10.21 -11.33 -18.48
CA GLU A 230 -10.75 -12.68 -18.60
C GLU A 230 -10.78 -13.13 -20.07
N HIS A 231 -11.41 -12.35 -20.95
CA HIS A 231 -11.47 -12.63 -22.39
C HIS A 231 -10.09 -12.69 -23.04
N LEU A 232 -9.17 -11.80 -22.66
CA LEU A 232 -7.80 -11.78 -23.17
C LEU A 232 -7.05 -13.07 -22.80
N ILE A 233 -7.20 -13.56 -21.58
CA ILE A 233 -6.53 -14.80 -21.12
C ILE A 233 -7.16 -16.04 -21.77
N GLU A 234 -8.48 -16.11 -21.87
CA GLU A 234 -9.16 -17.22 -22.54
C GLU A 234 -8.79 -17.29 -24.03
N THR A 235 -8.69 -16.14 -24.71
CA THR A 235 -8.30 -16.12 -26.13
C THR A 235 -6.81 -16.40 -26.37
N LEU A 236 -5.93 -16.09 -25.41
CA LEU A 236 -4.50 -16.44 -25.48
C LEU A 236 -4.21 -17.92 -25.19
N SER A 237 -5.12 -18.61 -24.51
CA SER A 237 -4.93 -20.01 -24.07
C SER A 237 -5.79 -21.01 -24.84
N GLY A 238 -7.01 -20.62 -25.23
CA GLY A 238 -8.04 -21.54 -25.70
C GLY A 238 -8.69 -22.36 -24.59
N GLU A 239 -8.43 -22.04 -23.32
CA GLU A 239 -8.96 -22.76 -22.15
C GLU A 239 -9.80 -21.83 -21.27
N SER A 240 -10.67 -22.42 -20.44
CA SER A 240 -11.49 -21.66 -19.48
C SER A 240 -10.65 -21.15 -18.31
N ILE A 241 -11.08 -20.03 -17.72
CA ILE A 241 -10.44 -19.49 -16.51
C ILE A 241 -10.35 -20.52 -15.37
N ALA A 242 -11.39 -21.31 -15.15
CA ALA A 242 -11.40 -22.32 -14.10
C ALA A 242 -10.28 -23.37 -14.29
N SER A 243 -10.07 -23.84 -15.53
CA SER A 243 -8.98 -24.77 -15.86
C SER A 243 -7.62 -24.14 -15.59
N LEU A 244 -7.40 -22.94 -16.11
CA LEU A 244 -6.12 -22.24 -16.07
C LEU A 244 -5.69 -21.85 -14.64
N THR A 245 -6.65 -21.48 -13.80
CA THR A 245 -6.38 -21.03 -12.43
C THR A 245 -6.22 -22.18 -11.43
N ALA A 246 -6.77 -23.37 -11.71
CA ALA A 246 -6.73 -24.49 -10.76
C ALA A 246 -5.29 -24.89 -10.34
N PRO A 247 -4.29 -25.01 -11.23
CA PRO A 247 -2.91 -25.28 -10.83
C PRO A 247 -2.30 -24.18 -9.94
N PHE A 248 -2.62 -22.91 -10.21
CA PHE A 248 -2.16 -21.77 -9.44
C PHE A 248 -2.73 -21.81 -8.01
N LEU A 249 -4.04 -22.02 -7.89
CA LEU A 249 -4.73 -22.15 -6.60
C LEU A 249 -4.21 -23.35 -5.78
N LYS A 250 -3.93 -24.48 -6.43
CA LYS A 250 -3.34 -25.66 -5.78
C LYS A 250 -1.96 -25.37 -5.21
N GLN A 251 -1.11 -24.64 -5.93
CA GLN A 251 0.23 -24.25 -5.45
C GLN A 251 0.18 -23.27 -4.26
N LEU A 252 -0.90 -22.51 -4.13
CA LEU A 252 -1.19 -21.66 -2.96
C LEU A 252 -1.86 -22.41 -1.80
N GLY A 253 -2.15 -23.71 -1.95
CA GLY A 253 -2.90 -24.48 -0.95
C GLY A 253 -4.37 -24.04 -0.79
N MET A 254 -4.95 -23.43 -1.82
CA MET A 254 -6.32 -22.89 -1.79
C MET A 254 -7.34 -23.91 -2.31
N GLU A 255 -7.47 -25.05 -1.63
CA GLU A 255 -8.36 -26.15 -2.05
C GLU A 255 -9.86 -25.79 -2.03
N HIS A 256 -10.22 -24.77 -1.23
CA HIS A 256 -11.57 -24.25 -1.10
C HIS A 256 -11.74 -22.86 -1.74
N PHE A 257 -11.11 -22.66 -2.89
CA PHE A 257 -11.31 -21.49 -3.74
C PHE A 257 -11.50 -21.98 -5.18
N THR A 258 -12.46 -21.42 -5.91
CA THR A 258 -12.64 -21.75 -7.34
C THR A 258 -13.27 -20.59 -8.12
N PHE A 259 -12.93 -20.52 -9.41
CA PHE A 259 -13.61 -19.70 -10.40
C PHE A 259 -14.68 -20.49 -11.19
N GLU A 260 -14.83 -21.80 -10.90
CA GLU A 260 -15.86 -22.64 -11.50
C GLU A 260 -17.22 -22.34 -10.87
N GLN A 261 -18.20 -22.04 -11.72
CA GLN A 261 -19.52 -21.61 -11.30
C GLN A 261 -20.59 -22.65 -11.56
N LYS A 262 -20.48 -23.50 -12.59
CA LYS A 262 -21.51 -24.51 -12.88
C LYS A 262 -21.37 -25.74 -11.98
N GLU A 263 -20.14 -26.15 -11.68
CA GLU A 263 -19.84 -27.40 -10.94
C GLU A 263 -19.77 -27.25 -9.41
N ILE A 264 -20.18 -26.11 -8.83
CA ILE A 264 -20.31 -26.02 -7.37
C ILE A 264 -21.48 -26.85 -6.82
N ALA A 265 -22.34 -27.37 -7.71
CA ALA A 265 -23.38 -28.32 -7.40
C ALA A 265 -22.79 -29.56 -6.71
N GLY A 266 -23.20 -29.83 -5.47
CA GLY A 266 -22.70 -30.93 -4.64
C GLY A 266 -21.63 -30.55 -3.61
N LYS A 267 -21.16 -29.29 -3.60
CA LYS A 267 -20.37 -28.74 -2.49
C LYS A 267 -21.29 -28.04 -1.48
N ASP A 268 -20.83 -27.95 -0.23
CA ASP A 268 -21.49 -27.15 0.80
C ASP A 268 -21.23 -25.66 0.55
N TYR A 269 -22.28 -24.86 0.32
CA TYR A 269 -22.17 -23.41 0.08
C TYR A 269 -23.29 -22.65 0.78
N ALA A 270 -23.01 -21.40 1.17
CA ALA A 270 -23.98 -20.52 1.80
C ALA A 270 -25.00 -20.00 0.78
N HIS A 271 -26.26 -19.84 1.18
CA HIS A 271 -27.32 -19.34 0.32
C HIS A 271 -27.45 -17.81 0.40
N ALA A 272 -27.78 -17.17 -0.73
CA ALA A 272 -28.01 -15.73 -0.81
C ALA A 272 -29.23 -15.32 0.02
N ILE A 273 -29.09 -14.28 0.84
CA ILE A 273 -30.15 -13.73 1.69
C ILE A 273 -30.38 -12.26 1.36
N ASN A 274 -31.62 -11.88 1.05
CA ASN A 274 -31.99 -10.49 0.78
C ASN A 274 -32.17 -9.66 2.07
N GLU A 275 -32.36 -8.34 1.94
CA GLU A 275 -32.58 -7.45 3.09
C GLU A 275 -33.73 -7.86 4.04
N GLN A 276 -34.74 -8.59 3.55
CA GLN A 276 -35.86 -9.07 4.37
C GLN A 276 -35.58 -10.42 5.06
N GLY A 277 -34.38 -10.98 4.90
CA GLY A 277 -34.00 -12.27 5.46
C GLY A 277 -34.58 -13.46 4.70
N LYS A 278 -35.05 -13.25 3.46
CA LYS A 278 -35.59 -14.30 2.59
C LYS A 278 -34.52 -14.74 1.60
N SER A 279 -34.44 -16.04 1.35
CA SER A 279 -33.62 -16.59 0.28
C SER A 279 -34.12 -16.09 -1.08
N PHE A 280 -33.20 -15.82 -2.00
CA PHE A 280 -33.52 -15.53 -3.39
C PHE A 280 -34.18 -16.75 -4.07
N SER A 281 -34.93 -16.55 -5.16
CA SER A 281 -35.59 -17.65 -5.88
C SER A 281 -34.61 -18.62 -6.54
N ALA A 282 -33.40 -18.14 -6.84
CA ALA A 282 -32.22 -18.95 -7.09
C ALA A 282 -31.33 -18.87 -5.85
N ASP A 283 -30.77 -20.00 -5.40
CA ASP A 283 -29.93 -20.08 -4.20
C ASP A 283 -28.72 -19.13 -4.22
N ARG A 284 -28.29 -18.73 -5.42
CA ARG A 284 -27.16 -17.85 -5.71
C ARG A 284 -27.23 -17.35 -7.17
N LEU A 285 -26.33 -16.45 -7.57
CA LEU A 285 -26.18 -16.02 -8.98
C LEU A 285 -24.80 -16.40 -9.54
N MET A 286 -24.66 -16.34 -10.86
CA MET A 286 -23.39 -16.48 -11.60
C MET A 286 -22.90 -15.11 -12.06
N PHE A 287 -21.59 -14.88 -12.06
CA PHE A 287 -20.97 -13.60 -12.42
C PHE A 287 -19.72 -13.85 -13.27
N PRO A 288 -19.19 -12.90 -14.04
CA PRO A 288 -17.92 -13.10 -14.75
C PRO A 288 -16.80 -13.49 -13.77
N ALA A 289 -16.00 -14.51 -14.12
CA ALA A 289 -15.15 -15.23 -13.19
C ALA A 289 -14.19 -14.31 -12.44
N PHE A 290 -13.43 -13.49 -13.17
CA PHE A 290 -12.46 -12.57 -12.57
C PHE A 290 -13.09 -11.36 -11.89
N ALA A 291 -14.21 -10.86 -12.41
CA ALA A 291 -14.82 -9.66 -11.88
C ALA A 291 -15.52 -9.90 -10.54
N ALA A 292 -16.28 -10.99 -10.40
CA ALA A 292 -17.04 -11.29 -9.18
C ALA A 292 -17.44 -12.76 -8.98
N GLY A 293 -17.06 -13.66 -9.88
CA GLY A 293 -17.59 -15.03 -9.94
C GLY A 293 -16.90 -16.06 -9.06
N ALA A 294 -15.85 -15.71 -8.31
CA ALA A 294 -15.18 -16.68 -7.47
C ALA A 294 -15.99 -17.08 -6.24
N MET A 295 -15.87 -18.35 -5.88
CA MET A 295 -16.44 -18.95 -4.69
C MET A 295 -15.31 -19.42 -3.78
N ALA A 296 -15.37 -19.09 -2.48
CA ALA A 296 -14.34 -19.52 -1.55
C ALA A 296 -14.81 -19.60 -0.10
N ASN A 297 -14.04 -20.30 0.73
CA ASN A 297 -14.07 -20.15 2.18
C ASN A 297 -13.03 -19.11 2.65
N ALA A 298 -13.25 -18.53 3.83
CA ALA A 298 -12.39 -17.52 4.44
C ALA A 298 -10.95 -18.03 4.70
N PRO A 299 -10.71 -19.28 5.13
CA PRO A 299 -9.35 -19.84 5.23
C PRO A 299 -8.56 -19.78 3.91
N ALA A 300 -9.16 -20.20 2.79
CA ALA A 300 -8.47 -20.23 1.49
C ALA A 300 -8.11 -18.81 1.03
N MET A 301 -9.03 -17.85 1.18
CA MET A 301 -8.72 -16.46 0.91
C MET A 301 -7.60 -15.93 1.82
N HIS A 302 -7.56 -16.33 3.10
CA HIS A 302 -6.46 -15.93 3.98
C HIS A 302 -5.10 -16.50 3.53
N GLN A 303 -5.07 -17.70 2.97
CA GLN A 303 -3.85 -18.28 2.41
C GLN A 303 -3.29 -17.46 1.24
N PHE A 304 -4.16 -16.98 0.35
CA PHE A 304 -3.75 -16.04 -0.71
C PHE A 304 -3.04 -14.81 -0.13
N LEU A 305 -3.63 -14.20 0.91
CA LEU A 305 -3.07 -13.01 1.56
C LEU A 305 -1.72 -13.30 2.23
N HIS A 306 -1.54 -14.49 2.82
CA HIS A 306 -0.26 -14.91 3.38
C HIS A 306 0.82 -15.06 2.31
N HIS A 307 0.52 -15.72 1.20
CA HIS A 307 1.45 -15.86 0.09
C HIS A 307 1.81 -14.51 -0.54
N LEU A 308 0.82 -13.64 -0.79
CA LEU A 308 1.06 -12.30 -1.33
C LEU A 308 1.91 -11.45 -0.38
N SER A 309 1.63 -11.50 0.93
CA SER A 309 2.40 -10.84 1.99
C SER A 309 3.84 -11.37 2.07
N GLN A 310 4.04 -12.69 2.02
CA GLN A 310 5.39 -13.27 2.03
C GLN A 310 6.17 -12.92 0.77
N ALA A 311 5.55 -13.02 -0.41
CA ALA A 311 6.18 -12.67 -1.68
C ALA A 311 6.64 -11.21 -1.71
N TYR A 312 5.93 -10.28 -1.04
CA TYR A 312 6.34 -8.88 -0.92
C TYR A 312 7.71 -8.71 -0.23
N HIS A 313 8.14 -9.65 0.64
CA HIS A 313 9.41 -9.58 1.37
C HIS A 313 10.47 -10.57 0.87
N ASP A 314 10.06 -11.70 0.30
CA ASP A 314 10.98 -12.73 -0.20
C ASP A 314 11.23 -12.54 -1.70
N LEU A 315 12.49 -12.27 -2.08
CA LEU A 315 12.91 -12.09 -3.48
C LEU A 315 12.69 -13.35 -4.34
N ASN A 316 12.46 -14.52 -3.73
CA ASN A 316 12.12 -15.74 -4.43
C ASN A 316 10.61 -15.92 -4.60
N GLY A 317 9.79 -15.00 -4.08
CA GLY A 317 8.34 -15.09 -4.10
C GLY A 317 7.78 -16.03 -3.01
N SER A 318 6.51 -16.40 -3.17
CA SER A 318 5.84 -17.37 -2.31
C SER A 318 4.75 -18.11 -3.09
N GLY A 319 4.80 -19.44 -3.09
CA GLY A 319 3.99 -20.24 -4.00
C GLY A 319 4.26 -19.86 -5.45
N PRO A 320 3.21 -19.68 -6.30
CA PRO A 320 3.36 -19.21 -7.66
C PRO A 320 3.47 -17.67 -7.78
N ILE A 321 3.39 -16.91 -6.67
CA ILE A 321 3.43 -15.45 -6.70
C ILE A 321 4.87 -14.97 -6.57
N SER A 322 5.39 -14.32 -7.61
CA SER A 322 6.71 -13.70 -7.58
C SER A 322 6.77 -12.46 -6.68
N HIS A 323 7.98 -12.10 -6.27
CA HIS A 323 8.25 -10.85 -5.55
C HIS A 323 7.75 -9.61 -6.30
N ASP A 324 8.04 -9.54 -7.59
CA ASP A 324 7.69 -8.40 -8.44
C ASP A 324 6.17 -8.22 -8.57
N THR A 325 5.42 -9.32 -8.67
CA THR A 325 3.96 -9.29 -8.67
C THR A 325 3.44 -8.74 -7.36
N ALA A 326 3.93 -9.23 -6.22
CA ALA A 326 3.48 -8.76 -4.91
C ALA A 326 3.80 -7.28 -4.67
N VAL A 327 5.01 -6.82 -5.03
CA VAL A 327 5.39 -5.41 -4.91
C VAL A 327 4.56 -4.51 -5.80
N SER A 328 4.30 -4.92 -7.05
CA SER A 328 3.50 -4.13 -8.00
C SER A 328 2.03 -4.07 -7.60
N MET A 329 1.44 -5.18 -7.17
CA MET A 329 0.06 -5.22 -6.70
C MET A 329 -0.16 -4.35 -5.47
N LEU A 330 0.79 -4.34 -4.53
CA LEU A 330 0.68 -3.63 -3.26
C LEU A 330 1.21 -2.19 -3.33
N TYR A 331 1.57 -1.71 -4.52
CA TYR A 331 1.93 -0.31 -4.75
C TYR A 331 0.67 0.54 -4.99
N GLY A 332 0.07 1.01 -3.89
CA GLY A 332 -1.13 1.85 -3.92
C GLY A 332 -0.87 3.29 -4.38
N ARG A 333 -1.76 3.81 -5.22
CA ARG A 333 -1.81 5.23 -5.63
C ARG A 333 -3.21 5.82 -5.39
N ASP A 334 -3.26 7.14 -5.17
CA ASP A 334 -4.51 7.88 -5.08
C ASP A 334 -4.77 8.69 -6.35
N LEU A 335 -5.65 8.15 -7.20
CA LEU A 335 -6.23 8.84 -8.36
C LEU A 335 -7.73 9.17 -8.13
N GLY A 336 -8.16 9.25 -6.86
CA GLY A 336 -9.56 9.39 -6.45
C GLY A 336 -10.08 8.23 -5.60
N SER A 337 -9.27 7.18 -5.40
CA SER A 337 -9.65 6.01 -4.61
C SER A 337 -9.82 6.32 -3.12
N ARG A 338 -9.10 7.33 -2.59
CA ARG A 338 -9.29 7.78 -1.19
C ARG A 338 -10.62 8.47 -0.98
N GLU A 339 -11.11 9.21 -1.97
CA GLU A 339 -12.46 9.77 -1.91
C GLU A 339 -13.50 8.64 -1.87
N PHE A 340 -13.32 7.63 -2.72
CA PHE A 340 -14.19 6.47 -2.83
C PHE A 340 -14.24 5.58 -1.56
N MET A 341 -13.08 5.23 -0.97
CA MET A 341 -13.01 4.23 0.11
C MET A 341 -12.05 4.58 1.25
N GLY A 342 -11.40 5.75 1.21
CA GLY A 342 -10.35 6.10 2.18
C GLY A 342 -9.05 5.32 1.99
N CYS A 343 -8.89 4.63 0.85
CA CYS A 343 -7.78 3.71 0.57
C CYS A 343 -7.08 4.06 -0.76
N ASP A 344 -5.82 3.66 -0.91
CA ASP A 344 -5.07 3.73 -2.16
C ASP A 344 -5.38 2.50 -3.02
N MET A 345 -5.41 2.65 -4.35
CA MET A 345 -5.61 1.55 -5.30
C MET A 345 -4.27 1.05 -5.85
N GLY A 346 -4.00 -0.24 -5.66
CA GLY A 346 -2.91 -0.96 -6.32
C GLY A 346 -3.38 -1.64 -7.60
N ILE A 347 -2.88 -2.84 -7.89
CA ILE A 347 -3.32 -3.65 -9.05
C ILE A 347 -4.28 -4.73 -8.54
N GLY A 348 -5.58 -4.50 -8.71
CA GLY A 348 -6.66 -5.40 -8.28
C GLY A 348 -6.84 -5.55 -6.77
N ILE A 349 -6.19 -4.69 -5.97
CA ILE A 349 -6.23 -4.73 -4.51
C ILE A 349 -6.05 -3.32 -3.94
N PHE A 350 -6.78 -2.99 -2.87
CA PHE A 350 -6.61 -1.71 -2.17
C PHE A 350 -5.53 -1.82 -1.11
N THR A 351 -4.93 -0.68 -0.75
CA THR A 351 -4.00 -0.57 0.38
C THR A 351 -4.35 0.62 1.28
N ILE A 352 -4.04 0.50 2.56
CA ILE A 352 -4.21 1.58 3.54
C ILE A 352 -3.08 1.56 4.56
N GLU A 353 -2.76 2.73 5.11
CA GLU A 353 -1.76 2.88 6.17
C GLU A 353 -2.44 2.86 7.54
N ALA A 354 -1.79 2.24 8.52
CA ALA A 354 -2.15 2.37 9.93
C ALA A 354 -0.86 2.66 10.70
N GLY A 355 -0.49 3.95 10.78
CA GLY A 355 0.81 4.40 11.23
C GLY A 355 1.92 3.73 10.42
N GLU A 356 2.80 2.99 11.08
CA GLU A 356 3.88 2.25 10.41
C GLU A 356 3.40 1.02 9.62
N ASN A 357 2.18 0.54 9.90
CA ASN A 357 1.64 -0.60 9.20
C ASN A 357 1.16 -0.23 7.79
N ARG A 358 1.21 -1.20 6.89
CA ARG A 358 0.50 -1.20 5.61
C ARG A 358 -0.38 -2.42 5.54
N PHE A 359 -1.64 -2.18 5.21
CA PHE A 359 -2.66 -3.19 5.06
C PHE A 359 -3.06 -3.30 3.61
N MET A 360 -3.25 -4.53 3.15
CA MET A 360 -3.96 -4.83 1.91
C MET A 360 -5.42 -5.15 2.26
N LEU A 361 -6.35 -4.72 1.44
CA LEU A 361 -7.78 -4.95 1.66
C LEU A 361 -8.57 -5.01 0.36
N HIS A 362 -9.72 -5.65 0.44
CA HIS A 362 -10.77 -5.56 -0.56
C HIS A 362 -12.11 -5.97 0.06
N GLN A 363 -13.16 -5.31 -0.37
CA GLN A 363 -14.55 -5.53 -0.02
C GLN A 363 -15.32 -6.07 -1.24
N GLY A 364 -16.30 -6.93 -1.01
CA GLY A 364 -17.09 -7.54 -2.07
C GLY A 364 -18.56 -7.48 -1.74
N ALA A 365 -19.36 -7.28 -2.79
CA ALA A 365 -20.81 -7.32 -2.74
C ALA A 365 -21.32 -8.00 -4.01
N ASN A 366 -22.00 -9.13 -3.81
CA ASN A 366 -22.93 -9.70 -4.77
C ASN A 366 -24.33 -9.66 -4.13
N ASP A 367 -25.37 -9.90 -4.92
CA ASP A 367 -26.74 -10.03 -4.43
C ASP A 367 -26.80 -11.07 -3.29
N GLY A 368 -27.15 -10.61 -2.09
CA GLY A 368 -27.24 -11.46 -0.90
C GLY A 368 -25.92 -11.94 -0.29
N PHE A 369 -24.76 -11.40 -0.68
CA PHE A 369 -23.47 -11.70 -0.04
C PHE A 369 -22.61 -10.45 0.20
N ARG A 370 -21.90 -10.43 1.32
CA ARG A 370 -20.85 -9.44 1.61
C ARG A 370 -19.58 -10.13 2.06
N SER A 371 -18.46 -9.58 1.60
CA SER A 371 -17.13 -10.08 1.94
C SER A 371 -16.17 -8.92 2.21
N LEU A 372 -15.19 -9.17 3.07
CA LEU A 372 -14.09 -8.26 3.37
C LEU A 372 -12.84 -9.09 3.68
N PHE A 373 -11.69 -8.66 3.18
CA PHE A 373 -10.42 -9.01 3.80
C PHE A 373 -9.63 -7.76 4.16
N LEU A 374 -8.80 -7.88 5.19
CA LEU A 374 -7.87 -6.88 5.65
C LEU A 374 -6.65 -7.60 6.25
N HIS A 375 -5.46 -7.38 5.69
CA HIS A 375 -4.23 -8.09 6.10
C HIS A 375 -3.01 -7.16 6.14
N CYS A 376 -2.30 -7.14 7.27
CA CYS A 376 -1.09 -6.35 7.45
C CYS A 376 0.07 -7.03 6.73
N PHE A 377 0.58 -6.42 5.66
CA PHE A 377 1.68 -6.98 4.87
C PHE A 377 3.03 -6.29 5.14
N LYS A 378 3.05 -5.20 5.91
CA LYS A 378 4.28 -4.49 6.27
C LYS A 378 4.07 -3.73 7.58
N GLY A 379 5.09 -3.68 8.43
CA GLY A 379 5.07 -2.95 9.69
C GLY A 379 5.12 -3.86 10.91
N PRO A 380 5.04 -3.30 12.13
CA PRO A 380 5.13 -4.04 13.39
C PRO A 380 4.06 -5.13 13.58
N ASP A 381 2.92 -5.02 12.89
CA ASP A 381 1.81 -5.97 12.98
C ASP A 381 1.77 -6.97 11.80
N LEU A 382 2.90 -7.18 11.12
CA LEU A 382 3.01 -8.09 9.96
C LEU A 382 2.28 -9.42 10.19
N GLY A 383 1.43 -9.79 9.22
CA GLY A 383 0.65 -11.02 9.21
C GLY A 383 -0.66 -10.95 9.97
N LYS A 384 -0.93 -9.90 10.77
CA LYS A 384 -2.22 -9.73 11.45
C LYS A 384 -3.32 -9.33 10.47
N GLY A 385 -4.52 -9.90 10.61
CA GLY A 385 -5.62 -9.59 9.71
C GLY A 385 -6.90 -10.37 9.96
N ILE A 386 -7.90 -10.10 9.13
CA ILE A 386 -9.21 -10.74 9.13
C ILE A 386 -9.67 -10.96 7.69
N VAL A 387 -10.29 -12.10 7.45
CA VAL A 387 -11.17 -12.36 6.31
C VAL A 387 -12.57 -12.64 6.88
N ALA A 388 -13.60 -11.99 6.34
CA ALA A 388 -14.97 -12.12 6.82
C ALA A 388 -15.95 -12.23 5.65
N PHE A 389 -16.72 -13.32 5.61
CA PHE A 389 -17.75 -13.60 4.61
C PHE A 389 -19.09 -13.76 5.30
N SER A 390 -20.15 -13.19 4.72
CA SER A 390 -21.50 -13.23 5.26
C SER A 390 -22.50 -13.31 4.11
N ASN A 391 -23.57 -14.08 4.30
CA ASN A 391 -24.77 -13.86 3.49
C ASN A 391 -25.55 -12.66 4.08
N GLY A 392 -26.27 -11.94 3.23
CA GLY A 392 -26.95 -10.69 3.56
C GLY A 392 -26.44 -9.49 2.77
N GLU A 393 -27.18 -8.39 2.86
CA GLU A 393 -26.93 -7.17 2.10
C GLU A 393 -26.39 -6.03 3.00
N LEU A 394 -27.16 -4.97 3.22
CA LEU A 394 -26.69 -3.82 4.01
C LEU A 394 -26.41 -4.17 5.47
N ASN A 395 -27.21 -5.04 6.09
CA ASN A 395 -26.98 -5.49 7.46
C ASN A 395 -25.65 -6.26 7.60
N ALA A 396 -25.25 -7.01 6.57
CA ALA A 396 -23.99 -7.73 6.58
C ALA A 396 -22.79 -6.76 6.54
N VAL A 397 -22.91 -5.57 5.93
CA VAL A 397 -21.89 -4.51 6.01
C VAL A 397 -21.69 -4.05 7.46
N GLY A 398 -22.79 -3.83 8.19
CA GLY A 398 -22.73 -3.46 9.62
C GLY A 398 -22.10 -4.56 10.48
N LEU A 399 -22.52 -5.82 10.28
CA LEU A 399 -21.95 -6.98 10.97
C LEU A 399 -20.44 -7.11 10.73
N ILE A 400 -20.02 -7.16 9.45
CA ILE A 400 -18.61 -7.31 9.08
C ILE A 400 -17.78 -6.15 9.62
N SER A 401 -18.32 -4.93 9.60
CA SER A 401 -17.63 -3.75 10.14
C SER A 401 -17.38 -3.87 11.65
N GLU A 402 -18.41 -4.14 12.45
CA GLU A 402 -18.23 -4.24 13.91
C GLU A 402 -17.37 -5.46 14.30
N ILE A 403 -17.48 -6.57 13.59
CA ILE A 403 -16.57 -7.72 13.78
C ILE A 403 -15.13 -7.33 13.46
N THR A 404 -14.91 -6.60 12.37
CA THR A 404 -13.56 -6.13 11.98
C THR A 404 -13.00 -5.19 13.05
N GLN A 405 -13.80 -4.27 13.59
CA GLN A 405 -13.40 -3.39 14.70
C GLN A 405 -13.01 -4.20 15.95
N LEU A 406 -13.79 -5.22 16.32
CA LEU A 406 -13.48 -6.10 17.45
C LEU A 406 -12.19 -6.88 17.21
N ALA A 407 -12.01 -7.42 15.99
CA ALA A 407 -10.81 -8.14 15.61
C ALA A 407 -9.56 -7.27 15.70
N LEU A 408 -9.59 -6.04 15.16
CA LEU A 408 -8.47 -5.11 15.19
C LEU A 408 -8.09 -4.70 16.62
N LYS A 409 -9.08 -4.48 17.49
CA LYS A 409 -8.87 -4.22 18.92
C LYS A 409 -8.23 -5.40 19.63
N ALA A 410 -8.75 -6.62 19.42
CA ALA A 410 -8.26 -7.81 20.10
C ALA A 410 -6.88 -8.25 19.62
N LEU A 411 -6.55 -8.00 18.34
CA LEU A 411 -5.22 -8.18 17.76
C LEU A 411 -4.22 -7.10 18.21
N ASN A 412 -4.71 -6.05 18.88
CA ASN A 412 -3.94 -4.88 19.34
C ASN A 412 -3.10 -4.28 18.21
N VAL A 413 -3.75 -4.01 17.08
CA VAL A 413 -3.12 -3.41 15.90
C VAL A 413 -2.78 -1.95 16.20
N CYS A 414 -1.55 -1.53 15.96
CA CYS A 414 -1.12 -0.15 16.12
C CYS A 414 -1.44 0.70 14.89
N GLY A 415 -1.50 2.02 15.10
CA GLY A 415 -1.80 2.99 14.04
C GLY A 415 -3.28 3.09 13.66
N ILE A 416 -4.17 2.61 14.53
CA ILE A 416 -5.62 2.77 14.44
C ILE A 416 -6.10 3.57 15.64
N ASP A 417 -6.86 4.64 15.40
CA ASP A 417 -7.57 5.39 16.43
C ASP A 417 -8.91 4.71 16.72
N PHE A 418 -8.91 3.78 17.66
CA PHE A 418 -10.09 3.01 18.04
C PHE A 418 -11.26 3.87 18.57
N SER A 419 -11.03 5.14 18.92
CA SER A 419 -12.09 6.07 19.34
C SER A 419 -12.94 6.58 18.16
N LYS A 420 -12.41 6.47 16.93
CA LYS A 420 -13.11 6.86 15.70
C LYS A 420 -14.04 5.79 15.13
N PHE A 421 -14.01 4.56 15.67
CA PHE A 421 -14.94 3.53 15.24
C PHE A 421 -16.39 3.90 15.56
N LYS A 422 -17.26 3.70 14.58
CA LYS A 422 -18.70 3.99 14.65
C LYS A 422 -19.49 2.69 14.56
N SER A 423 -20.71 2.69 15.08
CA SER A 423 -21.64 1.54 15.03
C SER A 423 -22.71 1.66 13.94
N SER A 424 -22.81 2.83 13.30
CA SER A 424 -23.76 3.11 12.22
C SER A 424 -23.24 4.22 11.30
N PHE A 425 -23.80 4.26 10.09
CA PHE A 425 -23.59 5.34 9.12
C PHE A 425 -24.91 5.64 8.42
N THR A 426 -25.03 6.85 7.86
CA THR A 426 -26.22 7.29 7.12
C THR A 426 -26.02 7.03 5.63
N ASN A 427 -26.99 6.38 4.99
CA ASN A 427 -27.01 6.14 3.53
C ASN A 427 -27.85 7.16 2.74
N GLN A 428 -28.45 8.14 3.42
CA GLN A 428 -29.31 9.14 2.82
C GLN A 428 -28.52 10.02 1.83
N GLY A 429 -28.95 10.05 0.57
CA GLY A 429 -28.30 10.83 -0.49
C GLY A 429 -27.06 10.18 -1.12
N ILE A 430 -26.70 8.95 -0.70
CA ILE A 430 -25.63 8.16 -1.31
C ILE A 430 -26.26 7.30 -2.41
N LYS A 431 -25.62 7.24 -3.58
CA LYS A 431 -26.06 6.32 -4.63
C LYS A 431 -25.96 4.88 -4.13
N GLN A 432 -26.92 4.03 -4.47
CA GLN A 432 -26.98 2.64 -3.98
C GLN A 432 -25.64 1.93 -4.16
N GLU A 433 -24.96 2.25 -5.25
CA GLU A 433 -23.67 1.70 -5.59
C GLU A 433 -22.46 2.07 -4.73
N GLU A 434 -22.58 3.15 -3.97
CA GLU A 434 -21.51 3.69 -3.13
C GLU A 434 -21.76 3.37 -1.65
N VAL A 435 -22.93 2.83 -1.31
CA VAL A 435 -23.36 2.55 0.07
C VAL A 435 -22.40 1.59 0.76
N VAL A 436 -22.01 0.49 0.11
CA VAL A 436 -21.10 -0.50 0.70
C VAL A 436 -19.72 0.11 0.98
N ASN A 437 -19.18 0.85 0.02
CA ASN A 437 -17.86 1.47 0.13
C ASN A 437 -17.85 2.55 1.21
N THR A 438 -18.90 3.38 1.25
CA THR A 438 -19.07 4.41 2.29
C THR A 438 -19.27 3.80 3.66
N GLY A 439 -19.98 2.67 3.75
CA GLY A 439 -20.15 1.91 4.98
C GLY A 439 -18.81 1.48 5.55
N TYR A 440 -18.01 0.71 4.81
CA TYR A 440 -16.70 0.26 5.29
C TYR A 440 -15.72 1.40 5.54
N LYS A 441 -15.71 2.44 4.69
CA LYS A 441 -14.91 3.64 4.89
C LYS A 441 -15.23 4.29 6.23
N SER A 442 -16.50 4.61 6.47
CA SER A 442 -16.92 5.37 7.65
C SER A 442 -16.92 4.58 8.95
N LEU A 443 -17.19 3.27 8.88
CA LEU A 443 -17.25 2.40 10.06
C LEU A 443 -15.88 1.85 10.45
N VAL A 444 -14.98 1.60 9.49
CA VAL A 444 -13.69 0.92 9.73
C VAL A 444 -12.50 1.79 9.33
N PHE A 445 -12.42 2.22 8.07
CA PHE A 445 -11.17 2.75 7.51
C PHE A 445 -10.84 4.19 7.93
N ASP A 446 -11.82 5.04 8.25
CA ASP A 446 -11.59 6.41 8.76
C ASP A 446 -10.82 6.45 10.10
N ALA A 447 -10.77 5.32 10.81
CA ALA A 447 -9.99 5.17 12.04
C ALA A 447 -8.50 4.89 11.78
N PHE A 448 -8.11 4.54 10.55
CA PHE A 448 -6.74 4.24 10.19
C PHE A 448 -5.93 5.54 10.08
N VAL A 449 -4.81 5.61 10.78
CA VAL A 449 -4.00 6.82 10.88
C VAL A 449 -2.93 6.78 9.79
N ARG A 450 -2.79 7.87 9.02
CA ARG A 450 -1.73 7.99 8.01
C ARG A 450 -0.34 7.93 8.65
N ASP A 451 0.61 7.40 7.89
CA ASP A 451 2.03 7.44 8.24
C ASP A 451 2.60 8.85 7.97
N MET A 452 2.75 9.64 9.03
CA MET A 452 3.22 11.03 8.96
C MET A 452 4.68 11.14 9.42
N PRO A 453 5.49 12.03 8.83
CA PRO A 453 6.78 12.43 9.41
C PRO A 453 6.61 12.93 10.85
N LEU A 454 7.65 12.81 11.68
CA LEU A 454 7.57 13.32 13.06
C LEU A 454 7.45 14.85 13.06
N PRO A 455 6.78 15.42 14.08
CA PRO A 455 6.74 16.87 14.26
C PRO A 455 8.13 17.42 14.62
N ILE A 456 8.36 18.69 14.33
CA ILE A 456 9.60 19.38 14.70
C ILE A 456 9.65 19.57 16.22
N GLU A 457 10.53 18.84 16.91
CA GLU A 457 10.68 18.93 18.36
C GLU A 457 11.40 20.21 18.81
N LYS A 458 12.51 20.55 18.13
CA LYS A 458 13.31 21.74 18.45
C LYS A 458 12.77 22.95 17.73
N ILE A 459 11.80 23.61 18.35
CA ILE A 459 11.15 24.80 17.78
C ILE A 459 12.12 26.00 17.78
N GLY A 460 12.16 26.74 16.67
CA GLY A 460 12.93 27.98 16.55
C GLY A 460 12.36 29.15 17.37
N ALA A 461 13.00 30.31 17.27
CA ALA A 461 12.43 31.53 17.85
C ALA A 461 11.11 31.89 17.16
N ARG A 462 10.18 32.50 17.89
CA ARG A 462 8.96 33.05 17.27
C ARG A 462 9.37 34.11 16.27
N SER A 463 8.91 34.00 15.03
CA SER A 463 9.31 34.91 13.96
C SER A 463 8.84 36.33 14.26
N SER A 464 9.61 37.35 13.89
CA SER A 464 9.22 38.76 14.05
C SER A 464 7.95 39.13 13.29
N TYR A 465 7.59 38.33 12.28
CA TYR A 465 6.38 38.52 11.46
C TYR A 465 5.15 37.77 11.98
N SER A 466 5.29 36.94 13.02
CA SER A 466 4.26 35.95 13.40
C SER A 466 2.92 36.57 13.69
N ASP A 467 2.89 37.66 14.45
CA ASP A 467 1.66 38.28 14.92
C ASP A 467 0.92 39.03 13.81
N GLN A 468 1.62 39.39 12.73
CA GLN A 468 1.07 40.05 11.54
C GLN A 468 0.79 39.07 10.39
N ASN A 469 1.32 37.85 10.46
CA ASN A 469 1.19 36.87 9.39
C ASN A 469 -0.20 36.22 9.41
N LEU A 470 -0.98 36.49 8.38
CA LEU A 470 -2.38 36.09 8.27
C LEU A 470 -2.57 34.57 8.18
N VAL A 471 -1.53 33.81 7.79
CA VAL A 471 -1.64 32.34 7.70
C VAL A 471 -1.43 31.64 9.04
N VAL A 472 -0.90 32.33 10.06
CA VAL A 472 -0.68 31.73 11.39
C VAL A 472 -2.01 31.40 12.04
N GLY A 473 -2.15 30.17 12.54
CA GLY A 473 -3.39 29.67 13.13
C GLY A 473 -4.44 29.19 12.10
N SER A 474 -4.08 29.13 10.82
CA SER A 474 -4.96 28.58 9.79
C SER A 474 -5.25 27.09 9.99
N LYS A 475 -6.45 26.67 9.61
CA LYS A 475 -6.83 25.26 9.57
C LYS A 475 -6.48 24.67 8.20
N ILE A 476 -5.70 23.60 8.17
CA ILE A 476 -5.44 22.85 6.94
C ILE A 476 -6.70 22.04 6.58
N LEU A 477 -7.24 22.28 5.39
CA LEU A 477 -8.44 21.61 4.87
C LEU A 477 -8.09 20.44 3.95
N LYS A 478 -7.02 20.57 3.16
CA LYS A 478 -6.57 19.57 2.20
C LYS A 478 -5.06 19.65 2.02
N VAL A 479 -4.42 18.50 1.85
CA VAL A 479 -3.02 18.37 1.43
C VAL A 479 -2.95 17.17 0.49
N THR A 480 -2.34 17.32 -0.68
CA THR A 480 -2.14 16.20 -1.61
C THR A 480 -0.96 15.32 -1.19
N ASN A 481 0.15 15.93 -0.74
CA ASN A 481 1.37 15.20 -0.39
C ASN A 481 2.23 15.96 0.64
N ASP A 482 2.45 15.33 1.79
CA ASP A 482 3.29 15.80 2.91
C ASP A 482 4.19 14.66 3.45
N ARG A 483 4.66 13.82 2.53
CA ARG A 483 5.36 12.57 2.85
C ARG A 483 6.78 12.76 3.39
N PHE A 484 7.48 13.84 3.01
CA PHE A 484 8.83 14.13 3.51
C PHE A 484 8.80 15.04 4.75
N ALA A 485 7.97 16.08 4.71
CA ALA A 485 7.82 16.99 5.84
C ALA A 485 6.39 17.53 5.93
N ARG A 486 5.91 17.69 7.17
CA ARG A 486 4.49 17.96 7.49
C ARG A 486 4.05 19.31 6.94
N ALA A 487 2.86 19.34 6.35
CA ALA A 487 2.22 20.54 5.83
C ALA A 487 2.10 21.69 6.86
N GLU A 488 1.86 21.36 8.13
CA GLU A 488 1.71 22.34 9.23
C GLU A 488 2.93 23.23 9.45
N ASN A 489 4.12 22.76 9.08
CA ASN A 489 5.36 23.53 9.20
C ASN A 489 5.32 24.80 8.32
N LEU A 490 4.63 24.76 7.18
CA LEU A 490 4.55 25.90 6.25
C LEU A 490 3.94 27.16 6.89
N ILE A 491 2.96 26.95 7.78
CA ILE A 491 2.18 28.01 8.45
C ILE A 491 2.63 28.24 9.90
N SER A 492 3.77 27.68 10.29
CA SER A 492 4.32 27.80 11.64
C SER A 492 4.68 29.26 11.98
N PRO A 493 4.38 29.74 13.21
CA PRO A 493 4.81 31.06 13.68
C PRO A 493 6.29 31.09 14.11
N PHE A 494 7.04 30.01 13.94
CA PHE A 494 8.43 29.95 14.37
C PHE A 494 9.35 30.01 13.15
N ASP A 495 10.48 30.69 13.32
CA ASP A 495 11.55 30.65 12.34
C ASP A 495 12.02 29.20 12.15
N PRO A 496 12.26 28.77 10.90
CA PRO A 496 12.60 27.40 10.62
C PRO A 496 13.94 27.03 11.25
N VAL A 497 14.06 25.79 11.70
CA VAL A 497 15.32 25.21 12.20
C VAL A 497 15.88 24.14 11.26
N PHE A 498 17.18 23.88 11.37
CA PHE A 498 17.82 22.77 10.70
C PHE A 498 18.78 22.08 11.67
N ASP A 499 18.49 20.83 12.01
CA ASP A 499 19.41 19.99 12.78
C ASP A 499 20.24 19.15 11.79
N PRO A 500 21.57 19.34 11.67
CA PRO A 500 22.40 18.60 10.73
C PRO A 500 22.46 17.09 10.99
N THR A 501 22.17 16.63 12.21
CA THR A 501 22.32 15.24 12.65
C THR A 501 21.03 14.43 12.56
N LEU A 502 19.87 15.09 12.51
CA LEU A 502 18.57 14.42 12.59
C LEU A 502 18.15 13.79 11.25
N PHE A 503 17.88 12.49 11.28
CA PHE A 503 17.32 11.70 10.19
C PHE A 503 16.27 10.75 10.76
N GLU A 504 15.20 10.55 10.01
CA GLU A 504 14.09 9.68 10.36
C GLU A 504 13.70 8.81 9.17
N ARG A 505 12.77 7.87 9.37
CA ARG A 505 12.36 6.92 8.34
C ARG A 505 12.01 7.57 7.00
N GLN A 506 11.37 8.74 7.02
CA GLN A 506 10.95 9.47 5.82
C GLN A 506 12.09 10.23 5.14
N GLY A 507 13.24 10.41 5.80
CA GLY A 507 14.43 11.03 5.25
C GLY A 507 15.08 12.05 6.20
N LYS A 508 15.67 13.09 5.62
CA LYS A 508 16.19 14.22 6.39
C LYS A 508 15.03 15.00 6.99
N VAL A 509 15.06 15.27 8.29
CA VAL A 509 14.03 16.11 8.92
C VAL A 509 14.22 17.56 8.48
N MET A 510 13.19 18.10 7.84
CA MET A 510 13.14 19.47 7.34
C MET A 510 11.99 20.21 8.02
N ASP A 511 12.28 21.37 8.62
CA ASP A 511 11.25 22.27 9.14
C ASP A 511 10.60 23.06 8.00
N SER A 512 9.86 22.35 7.17
CA SER A 512 9.16 22.83 5.98
C SER A 512 7.97 21.92 5.65
N TRP A 513 7.17 22.29 4.66
CA TRP A 513 6.31 21.35 3.96
C TRP A 513 7.09 20.76 2.78
N GLU A 514 7.21 19.44 2.68
CA GLU A 514 7.92 18.79 1.56
C GLU A 514 7.17 17.54 1.06
N SER A 515 6.92 17.52 -0.25
CA SER A 515 6.29 16.41 -0.96
C SER A 515 7.30 15.40 -1.53
N ALA A 516 6.85 14.15 -1.72
CA ALA A 516 7.63 13.07 -2.34
C ALA A 516 8.17 13.46 -3.74
N ARG A 517 9.26 12.82 -4.18
CA ARG A 517 9.84 13.08 -5.50
C ARG A 517 8.99 12.46 -6.61
N HIS A 518 9.12 13.06 -7.80
CA HIS A 518 8.60 12.56 -9.07
C HIS A 518 7.07 12.62 -9.16
N ASN A 519 6.49 13.77 -8.74
CA ASN A 519 5.08 14.01 -8.97
C ASN A 519 4.81 13.98 -10.49
N GLN A 520 3.85 13.16 -10.89
CA GLN A 520 3.44 13.03 -12.29
C GLN A 520 2.39 14.07 -12.69
N LYS A 521 1.81 14.78 -11.71
CA LYS A 521 0.87 15.89 -11.92
C LYS A 521 1.64 17.21 -12.05
N GLU A 522 0.92 18.23 -12.51
CA GLU A 522 1.47 19.58 -12.69
C GLU A 522 1.91 20.23 -11.36
N PHE A 523 1.20 19.95 -10.26
CA PHE A 523 1.48 20.50 -8.93
C PHE A 523 1.01 19.57 -7.81
N GLU A 524 1.54 19.84 -6.61
CA GLU A 524 0.93 19.44 -5.33
C GLU A 524 0.19 20.64 -4.73
N GLU A 525 -0.85 20.41 -3.95
CA GLU A 525 -1.63 21.49 -3.33
C GLU A 525 -1.87 21.31 -1.83
N MET A 526 -2.00 22.46 -1.17
CA MET A 526 -2.50 22.61 0.18
C MET A 526 -3.62 23.64 0.18
N ILE A 527 -4.75 23.33 0.81
CA ILE A 527 -5.83 24.31 1.03
C ILE A 527 -5.90 24.61 2.52
N ILE A 528 -5.81 25.90 2.85
CA ILE A 528 -5.94 26.39 4.22
C ILE A 528 -7.12 27.34 4.36
N GLU A 529 -7.74 27.33 5.54
CA GLU A 529 -8.72 28.32 5.97
C GLU A 529 -8.10 29.27 7.00
N LEU A 530 -8.12 30.55 6.68
CA LEU A 530 -7.54 31.61 7.49
C LEU A 530 -8.39 31.87 8.73
N PRO A 531 -7.82 32.32 9.87
CA PRO A 531 -8.57 32.58 11.09
C PRO A 531 -9.71 33.60 10.91
N LYS A 532 -9.50 34.62 10.05
CA LYS A 532 -10.47 35.68 9.74
C LYS A 532 -10.43 36.02 8.25
N LYS A 533 -11.47 36.71 7.75
CA LYS A 533 -11.43 37.35 6.42
C LYS A 533 -10.37 38.46 6.43
N CYS A 534 -9.57 38.57 5.37
CA CYS A 534 -8.50 39.56 5.26
C CYS A 534 -8.16 39.90 3.81
N ARG A 535 -7.38 40.96 3.59
CA ARG A 535 -6.97 41.49 2.28
C ARG A 535 -5.45 41.56 2.17
N PRO A 536 -4.76 40.45 1.88
CA PRO A 536 -3.31 40.45 1.82
C PRO A 536 -2.80 41.27 0.63
N ILE A 537 -1.81 42.14 0.90
CA ILE A 537 -1.13 42.97 -0.09
C ILE A 537 0.33 42.54 -0.31
N VAL A 538 0.89 41.67 0.56
CA VAL A 538 2.24 41.12 0.40
C VAL A 538 2.24 39.62 0.69
N ALA A 539 2.86 38.83 -0.20
CA ALA A 539 3.26 37.46 0.05
C ALA A 539 4.75 37.36 0.37
N ARG A 540 5.10 36.58 1.40
CA ARG A 540 6.47 36.19 1.74
C ARG A 540 6.64 34.69 1.49
N LEU A 541 7.51 34.34 0.55
CA LEU A 541 7.77 32.97 0.11
C LEU A 541 9.18 32.59 0.57
N CYS A 542 9.32 31.59 1.44
CA CYS A 542 10.60 31.19 2.02
C CYS A 542 10.95 29.74 1.69
N THR A 543 12.17 29.49 1.23
CA THR A 543 12.75 28.16 0.94
C THR A 543 14.02 27.90 1.77
N LYS A 544 14.12 28.52 2.96
CA LYS A 544 15.28 28.36 3.85
C LYS A 544 15.57 26.87 4.11
N TYR A 545 16.87 26.55 4.19
CA TYR A 545 17.46 25.20 4.26
C TYR A 545 17.32 24.25 3.07
N HIS A 546 16.58 24.60 2.00
CA HIS A 546 16.53 23.78 0.79
C HIS A 546 17.57 24.24 -0.25
N THR A 547 18.50 23.36 -0.65
CA THR A 547 19.60 23.65 -1.60
C THR A 547 19.63 22.68 -2.77
N GLY A 548 18.46 22.42 -3.35
CA GLY A 548 18.29 21.56 -4.54
C GLY A 548 16.92 20.92 -4.60
N ASN A 549 16.34 20.61 -3.44
CA ASN A 549 15.00 20.06 -3.27
C ASN A 549 13.92 21.13 -2.97
N HIS A 550 14.21 22.42 -3.11
CA HIS A 550 13.21 23.47 -2.95
C HIS A 550 12.11 23.34 -4.01
N VAL A 551 10.90 23.83 -3.70
CA VAL A 551 9.90 24.04 -4.75
C VAL A 551 10.44 25.10 -5.73
N PRO A 552 10.47 24.81 -7.05
CA PRO A 552 10.99 25.76 -8.03
C PRO A 552 9.99 26.89 -8.32
N CYS A 553 8.68 26.61 -8.27
CA CYS A 553 7.64 27.61 -8.52
C CYS A 553 6.43 27.42 -7.60
N VAL A 554 5.87 28.53 -7.11
CA VAL A 554 4.63 28.56 -6.32
C VAL A 554 3.60 29.48 -6.99
N SER A 555 2.34 29.07 -6.96
CA SER A 555 1.19 29.96 -7.20
C SER A 555 0.18 29.86 -6.05
N LEU A 556 -0.60 30.92 -5.86
CA LEU A 556 -1.65 30.99 -4.83
C LEU A 556 -2.98 31.35 -5.47
N GLU A 557 -4.04 30.71 -5.00
CA GLU A 557 -5.42 31.11 -5.30
C GLU A 557 -6.13 31.51 -4.00
N GLY A 558 -6.92 32.57 -4.08
CA GLY A 558 -7.73 33.09 -2.99
C GLY A 558 -9.21 32.72 -3.17
N ARG A 559 -9.93 32.60 -2.06
CA ARG A 559 -11.39 32.46 -2.04
C ARG A 559 -11.96 33.08 -0.77
N CYS A 560 -12.98 33.93 -0.89
CA CYS A 560 -13.76 34.42 0.25
C CYS A 560 -15.17 33.81 0.22
N ASP A 561 -15.97 34.26 -0.75
CA ASP A 561 -17.30 33.76 -1.08
C ASP A 561 -17.33 33.56 -2.61
N GLY A 562 -17.69 32.36 -3.10
CA GLY A 562 -17.73 32.05 -4.54
C GLY A 562 -16.55 31.23 -5.07
N GLU A 563 -16.12 31.51 -6.30
CA GLU A 563 -15.08 30.75 -7.02
C GLU A 563 -13.66 31.11 -6.58
N TRP A 564 -12.71 30.22 -6.88
CA TRP A 564 -11.28 30.49 -6.68
C TRP A 564 -10.79 31.53 -7.69
N PHE A 565 -9.96 32.48 -7.24
CA PHE A 565 -9.30 33.45 -8.10
C PHE A 565 -7.79 33.44 -7.89
N GLU A 566 -7.04 33.84 -8.92
CA GLU A 566 -5.57 33.95 -8.84
C GLU A 566 -5.18 35.05 -7.85
N LEU A 567 -4.50 34.68 -6.77
CA LEU A 567 -3.94 35.60 -5.78
C LEU A 567 -2.47 35.90 -6.06
N LEU A 568 -1.72 34.87 -6.47
CA LEU A 568 -0.31 34.97 -6.87
C LEU A 568 -0.09 34.10 -8.11
N LYS A 569 0.38 34.73 -9.19
CA LYS A 569 0.82 34.05 -10.42
C LYS A 569 1.96 33.07 -10.14
N PRO A 570 2.14 32.02 -10.96
CA PRO A 570 3.32 31.17 -10.91
C PRO A 570 4.61 32.00 -10.77
N THR A 571 5.27 31.83 -9.62
CA THR A 571 6.42 32.64 -9.19
C THR A 571 7.60 31.74 -8.89
N ASP A 572 8.68 31.93 -9.64
CA ASP A 572 9.92 31.18 -9.44
C ASP A 572 10.58 31.53 -8.10
N LEU A 573 11.10 30.51 -7.44
CA LEU A 573 11.86 30.57 -6.21
C LEU A 573 13.28 30.03 -6.42
N CYS A 574 14.21 30.48 -5.57
CA CYS A 574 15.56 29.96 -5.52
C CYS A 574 15.73 29.08 -4.28
N GLY A 575 16.68 28.14 -4.32
CA GLY A 575 17.11 27.42 -3.12
C GLY A 575 17.69 28.38 -2.09
N HIS A 576 17.38 28.13 -0.82
CA HIS A 576 17.84 28.91 0.33
C HIS A 576 17.60 30.41 0.16
N SER A 577 16.35 30.79 -0.12
CA SER A 577 16.00 32.20 -0.39
C SER A 577 14.70 32.63 0.28
N VAL A 578 14.47 33.94 0.27
CA VAL A 578 13.20 34.57 0.59
C VAL A 578 12.81 35.51 -0.55
N LYS A 579 11.53 35.49 -0.92
CA LYS A 579 10.96 36.36 -1.95
C LYS A 579 9.70 37.05 -1.43
N TYR A 580 9.65 38.36 -1.61
CA TYR A 580 8.49 39.19 -1.29
C TYR A 580 7.80 39.59 -2.59
N VAL A 581 6.48 39.42 -2.66
CA VAL A 581 5.68 39.73 -3.86
C VAL A 581 4.46 40.54 -3.45
N GLU A 582 4.19 41.63 -4.18
CA GLU A 582 2.98 42.43 -4.01
C GLU A 582 1.76 41.66 -4.54
N LEU A 583 0.65 41.78 -3.81
CA LEU A 583 -0.63 41.15 -4.13
C LEU A 583 -1.70 42.22 -4.34
N SER A 584 -2.80 41.84 -4.97
CA SER A 584 -3.87 42.79 -5.34
C SER A 584 -4.71 43.31 -4.16
N GLY A 585 -4.57 42.80 -2.94
CA GLY A 585 -5.40 43.23 -1.79
C GLY A 585 -6.87 42.78 -1.87
N GLN A 586 -7.15 41.68 -2.60
CA GLN A 586 -8.50 41.11 -2.67
C GLN A 586 -8.83 40.36 -1.38
N GLU A 587 -10.12 40.37 -1.01
CA GLU A 587 -10.57 39.72 0.23
C GLU A 587 -10.59 38.20 0.09
N ILE A 588 -10.08 37.51 1.10
CA ILE A 588 -9.98 36.05 1.15
C ILE A 588 -10.34 35.52 2.55
N LYS A 589 -10.82 34.28 2.58
CA LYS A 589 -10.99 33.44 3.78
C LYS A 589 -10.24 32.13 3.66
N GLN A 590 -9.98 31.67 2.44
CA GLN A 590 -9.25 30.46 2.14
C GLN A 590 -8.18 30.73 1.09
N VAL A 591 -7.10 29.95 1.17
CA VAL A 591 -5.98 30.00 0.24
C VAL A 591 -5.68 28.59 -0.24
N ARG A 592 -5.55 28.42 -1.56
CA ARG A 592 -4.99 27.22 -2.17
C ARG A 592 -3.55 27.53 -2.57
N ILE A 593 -2.60 26.85 -1.93
CA ILE A 593 -1.18 26.90 -2.24
C ILE A 593 -0.87 25.79 -3.23
N LYS A 594 -0.30 26.13 -4.39
CA LYS A 594 0.17 25.17 -5.40
C LYS A 594 1.69 25.21 -5.50
N VAL A 595 2.35 24.06 -5.33
CA VAL A 595 3.81 23.89 -5.51
C VAL A 595 4.06 23.08 -6.79
N HIS A 596 4.88 23.61 -7.69
CA HIS A 596 5.02 23.08 -9.06
C HIS A 596 6.39 22.43 -9.29
N PRO A 597 6.50 21.17 -9.74
CA PRO A 597 5.52 20.11 -9.57
C PRO A 597 5.53 19.51 -8.16
N ASP A 598 6.66 19.56 -7.47
CA ASP A 598 6.89 19.06 -6.12
C ASP A 598 8.13 19.73 -5.51
N GLY A 599 8.37 19.59 -4.20
CA GLY A 599 9.53 20.18 -3.52
C GLY A 599 9.25 20.64 -2.10
N GLY A 600 10.28 21.20 -1.46
CA GLY A 600 10.23 21.77 -0.13
C GLY A 600 9.89 23.26 -0.14
N PHE A 601 8.89 23.64 0.65
CA PHE A 601 8.46 25.02 0.87
C PHE A 601 8.45 25.33 2.38
N THR A 602 9.37 26.20 2.82
CA THR A 602 9.72 26.35 4.24
C THR A 602 8.68 27.13 5.02
N ARG A 603 8.32 28.33 4.55
CA ARG A 603 7.29 29.18 5.18
C ARG A 603 6.53 29.97 4.13
N LEU A 604 5.24 30.13 4.36
CA LEU A 604 4.40 31.12 3.69
C LEU A 604 4.04 32.23 4.68
N GLY A 605 4.08 33.48 4.21
CA GLY A 605 3.48 34.61 4.92
C GLY A 605 2.57 35.42 4.01
N LEU A 606 1.45 35.89 4.55
CA LEU A 606 0.53 36.81 3.90
C LEU A 606 0.29 37.99 4.85
N PHE A 607 0.34 39.23 4.34
CA PHE A 607 0.30 40.44 5.18
C PHE A 607 -0.60 41.52 4.58
N GLU A 608 -1.33 42.26 5.43
CA GLU A 608 -2.16 43.42 5.03
C GLU A 608 -1.39 44.74 5.08
N GLN A 609 -0.15 44.72 5.58
CA GLN A 609 0.73 45.88 5.66
C GLN A 609 2.02 45.62 4.87
N PRO A 610 2.64 46.65 4.28
CA PRO A 610 3.95 46.53 3.68
C PRO A 610 4.98 46.08 4.72
N LEU A 611 5.90 45.21 4.34
CA LEU A 611 7.02 44.81 5.20
C LEU A 611 8.21 45.73 4.90
N GLU A 612 8.41 46.77 5.71
CA GLU A 612 9.51 47.72 5.55
C GLU A 612 10.89 47.03 5.58
N SER A 613 11.87 47.57 4.82
CA SER A 613 13.29 47.18 4.83
C SER A 613 13.66 45.76 4.34
N GLN A 614 12.79 45.08 3.59
CA GLN A 614 13.04 43.71 3.12
C GLN A 614 13.38 43.64 1.62
N VAL A 615 14.45 42.91 1.28
CA VAL A 615 14.90 42.67 -0.09
C VAL A 615 14.77 41.19 -0.41
N SER A 616 14.15 40.85 -1.54
CA SER A 616 14.15 39.49 -2.06
C SER A 616 15.57 39.03 -2.38
N GLY A 617 15.95 37.83 -1.95
CA GLY A 617 17.31 37.34 -2.18
C GLY A 617 17.61 36.01 -1.53
N LYS A 618 18.79 35.48 -1.85
CA LYS A 618 19.35 34.31 -1.16
C LYS A 618 19.82 34.70 0.23
N TYR A 619 19.64 33.79 1.18
CA TYR A 619 20.29 33.89 2.47
C TYR A 619 21.81 33.84 2.28
N GLN A 620 22.53 34.68 3.04
CA GLN A 620 23.99 34.79 2.95
C GLN A 620 24.70 33.69 3.75
N ASP A 621 24.02 33.15 4.78
CA ASP A 621 24.48 31.97 5.49
C ASP A 621 24.40 30.74 4.60
N ALA A 622 25.39 29.85 4.73
CA ALA A 622 25.34 28.54 4.10
C ALA A 622 24.41 27.62 4.89
N VAL A 623 23.69 26.74 4.19
CA VAL A 623 22.97 25.65 4.85
C VAL A 623 23.99 24.73 5.55
N PRO A 624 23.83 24.44 6.84
CA PRO A 624 24.73 23.54 7.54
C PRO A 624 24.85 22.18 6.83
N ALA A 625 26.08 21.70 6.63
CA ALA A 625 26.30 20.40 6.02
C ALA A 625 25.73 19.28 6.91
N THR A 626 24.96 18.39 6.32
CA THR A 626 24.35 17.26 7.02
C THR A 626 25.44 16.35 7.62
N LYS A 627 25.36 16.13 8.93
CA LYS A 627 26.28 15.25 9.66
C LYS A 627 25.73 13.83 9.60
N LYS A 628 26.27 13.06 8.66
CA LYS A 628 25.92 11.65 8.51
C LYS A 628 26.41 10.89 9.76
N PRO A 629 25.54 10.11 10.44
CA PRO A 629 25.96 9.21 11.50
C PRO A 629 27.14 8.36 11.03
N LEU A 630 28.04 7.99 11.96
CA LEU A 630 29.27 7.23 11.66
C LEU A 630 28.97 6.05 10.72
N ILE A 631 29.40 6.17 9.45
CA ILE A 631 29.42 5.06 8.52
C ILE A 631 30.51 4.12 9.03
N LEU A 632 30.16 2.86 9.30
CA LEU A 632 31.16 1.86 9.65
C LEU A 632 32.18 1.78 8.51
N PRO A 633 33.46 2.16 8.73
CA PRO A 633 34.45 2.04 7.67
C PRO A 633 34.54 0.56 7.29
N VAL A 634 34.61 0.27 5.99
CA VAL A 634 34.71 -1.09 5.45
C VAL A 634 36.09 -1.67 5.82
N ARG A 635 36.29 -2.02 7.10
CA ARG A 635 37.61 -2.31 7.68
C ARG A 635 38.02 -3.78 7.66
N LYS A 636 37.24 -4.64 7.00
CA LYS A 636 37.61 -5.99 6.55
C LYS A 636 36.43 -6.52 5.72
N LEU A 637 36.64 -6.70 4.42
CA LEU A 637 35.65 -7.33 3.56
C LEU A 637 35.50 -8.78 3.99
N LYS A 638 34.33 -9.16 4.52
CA LYS A 638 33.98 -10.58 4.63
C LYS A 638 33.92 -11.16 3.21
N PRO A 639 34.26 -12.45 3.01
CA PRO A 639 33.97 -13.14 1.76
C PRO A 639 32.51 -12.93 1.39
N SER A 640 32.24 -12.33 0.23
CA SER A 640 30.89 -12.03 -0.24
C SER A 640 30.69 -12.63 -1.62
N LYS A 641 29.50 -13.16 -1.90
CA LYS A 641 29.13 -13.56 -3.27
C LYS A 641 28.85 -12.36 -4.17
N ASN A 642 28.55 -11.20 -3.59
CA ASN A 642 28.31 -9.96 -4.32
C ASN A 642 29.62 -9.43 -4.95
N LEU A 643 29.70 -9.39 -6.28
CA LEU A 643 30.84 -8.91 -7.07
C LEU A 643 31.08 -7.41 -6.96
N ALA A 644 30.05 -6.62 -6.60
CA ALA A 644 30.18 -5.20 -6.33
C ALA A 644 30.98 -4.92 -5.04
N VAL A 645 30.98 -5.85 -4.09
CA VAL A 645 31.75 -5.74 -2.84
C VAL A 645 33.23 -5.89 -3.13
N GLY A 646 34.00 -4.84 -2.85
CA GLY A 646 35.42 -4.73 -3.22
C GLY A 646 35.65 -4.19 -4.63
N GLY A 647 34.58 -3.81 -5.34
CA GLY A 647 34.65 -3.03 -6.57
C GLY A 647 34.96 -1.55 -6.33
N LYS A 648 34.96 -0.76 -7.41
CA LYS A 648 35.22 0.68 -7.39
C LYS A 648 34.20 1.44 -8.24
N ILE A 649 33.90 2.68 -7.84
CA ILE A 649 33.14 3.62 -8.68
C ILE A 649 34.08 4.12 -9.79
N LEU A 650 33.71 3.90 -11.04
CA LEU A 650 34.47 4.34 -12.22
C LEU A 650 34.01 5.72 -12.70
N LYS A 651 32.70 5.95 -12.63
CA LYS A 651 32.04 7.20 -13.03
C LYS A 651 30.77 7.38 -12.21
N VAL A 652 30.46 8.62 -11.85
CA VAL A 652 29.21 9.02 -11.19
C VAL A 652 28.83 10.41 -11.70
N GLY A 653 27.54 10.62 -11.97
CA GLY A 653 27.00 11.92 -12.37
C GLY A 653 26.97 12.91 -11.21
N ASP A 654 26.04 12.70 -10.29
CA ASP A 654 25.85 13.53 -9.09
C ASP A 654 25.93 12.74 -7.78
N GLU A 655 26.59 13.28 -6.76
CA GLU A 655 26.74 12.68 -5.41
C GLU A 655 26.26 13.63 -4.30
N HIS A 656 25.23 14.43 -4.58
CA HIS A 656 24.80 15.54 -3.73
C HIS A 656 24.56 15.17 -2.26
N TYR A 657 23.79 14.11 -2.00
CA TYR A 657 23.41 13.75 -0.62
C TYR A 657 24.23 12.61 -0.04
N SER A 658 24.66 11.62 -0.83
CA SER A 658 25.52 10.53 -0.36
C SER A 658 26.35 9.86 -1.47
N PRO A 659 27.61 9.46 -1.17
CA PRO A 659 28.53 8.98 -2.18
C PRO A 659 28.20 7.57 -2.65
N ALA A 660 28.30 7.33 -3.96
CA ALA A 660 28.00 6.08 -4.65
C ALA A 660 28.78 4.89 -4.10
N SER A 661 30.00 5.11 -3.60
CA SER A 661 30.85 4.07 -3.01
C SER A 661 30.20 3.32 -1.85
N THR A 662 29.29 3.96 -1.10
CA THR A 662 28.57 3.32 0.01
C THR A 662 27.52 2.31 -0.46
N ALA A 663 27.00 2.46 -1.69
CA ALA A 663 26.09 1.49 -2.29
C ALA A 663 26.74 0.12 -2.56
N LEU A 664 28.08 0.03 -2.54
CA LEU A 664 28.83 -1.22 -2.73
C LEU A 664 29.11 -1.96 -1.40
N SER A 665 28.60 -1.44 -0.28
CA SER A 665 28.85 -2.00 1.06
C SER A 665 28.29 -3.43 1.21
N PRO A 666 29.00 -4.34 1.90
CA PRO A 666 28.51 -5.70 2.19
C PRO A 666 27.50 -5.74 3.34
N TYR A 667 27.29 -4.64 4.05
CA TYR A 667 26.42 -4.58 5.23
C TYR A 667 25.01 -4.11 4.85
N PRO A 668 23.97 -4.51 5.60
CA PRO A 668 22.64 -3.92 5.45
C PRO A 668 22.70 -2.38 5.55
N PRO A 669 21.88 -1.66 4.79
CA PRO A 669 21.87 -0.20 4.86
C PRO A 669 21.34 0.28 6.21
N LEU A 670 22.06 1.20 6.83
CA LEU A 670 21.67 1.78 8.12
C LEU A 670 20.50 2.75 7.99
N HIS A 671 20.48 3.52 6.90
CA HIS A 671 19.49 4.55 6.63
C HIS A 671 19.61 5.06 5.18
N MET A 672 18.81 6.07 4.81
CA MET A 672 18.88 6.77 3.52
C MET A 672 20.26 7.38 3.21
N PHE A 673 21.00 7.87 4.23
CA PHE A 673 22.34 8.43 4.04
C PHE A 673 23.43 7.38 3.74
N ASP A 674 23.09 6.09 3.87
CA ASP A 674 23.94 4.93 3.61
C ASP A 674 23.55 4.30 2.26
N GLY A 675 23.95 4.98 1.19
CA GLY A 675 23.62 4.66 -0.21
C GLY A 675 24.10 5.76 -1.17
N LEU A 676 23.77 5.62 -2.45
CA LEU A 676 23.85 6.69 -3.44
C LEU A 676 22.58 7.54 -3.37
N GLU A 677 22.70 8.87 -3.35
CA GLU A 677 21.55 9.75 -3.55
C GLU A 677 21.93 11.01 -4.34
N ASN A 678 21.20 11.24 -5.43
CA ASN A 678 21.37 12.39 -6.32
C ASN A 678 20.44 13.57 -5.94
N SER A 679 20.78 14.76 -6.44
CA SER A 679 19.94 15.95 -6.47
C SER A 679 18.63 15.67 -7.21
N ARG A 680 17.60 16.43 -6.87
CA ARG A 680 16.32 16.36 -7.58
C ARG A 680 16.45 17.09 -8.92
N SER A 681 16.06 16.45 -10.02
CA SER A 681 16.07 17.04 -11.36
C SER A 681 14.65 17.30 -11.86
N ARG A 682 14.52 18.36 -12.65
CA ARG A 682 13.29 18.77 -13.35
C ARG A 682 13.47 18.85 -14.86
N VAL A 683 14.69 18.58 -15.35
CA VAL A 683 15.00 18.65 -16.77
C VAL A 683 14.34 17.46 -17.46
N LYS A 684 13.53 17.73 -18.48
CA LYS A 684 12.87 16.67 -19.25
C LYS A 684 13.93 15.75 -19.87
N GLY A 685 13.82 14.44 -19.61
CA GLY A 685 14.77 13.45 -20.09
C GLY A 685 16.08 13.38 -19.31
N HIS A 686 16.18 14.06 -18.15
CA HIS A 686 17.33 13.92 -17.25
C HIS A 686 17.53 12.47 -16.83
N PHE A 687 18.79 12.11 -16.60
CA PHE A 687 19.19 10.87 -15.99
C PHE A 687 20.48 11.06 -15.20
N GLU A 688 20.67 10.22 -14.21
CA GLU A 688 21.94 10.05 -13.50
C GLU A 688 22.57 8.72 -13.91
N GLU A 689 23.90 8.66 -13.94
CA GLU A 689 24.61 7.44 -14.28
C GLU A 689 25.65 7.11 -13.21
N VAL A 690 25.70 5.83 -12.83
CA VAL A 690 26.76 5.29 -11.99
C VAL A 690 27.37 4.07 -12.68
N VAL A 691 28.68 4.13 -12.93
CA VAL A 691 29.44 3.04 -13.53
C VAL A 691 30.29 2.40 -12.45
N ILE A 692 30.13 1.10 -12.25
CA ILE A 692 30.82 0.33 -11.22
C ILE A 692 31.76 -0.68 -11.87
N GLY A 693 33.01 -0.69 -11.42
CA GLY A 693 33.98 -1.74 -11.70
C GLY A 693 33.85 -2.83 -10.64
N LEU A 694 33.54 -4.04 -11.08
CA LEU A 694 33.44 -5.23 -10.23
C LEU A 694 34.80 -5.61 -9.67
N ARG A 695 34.82 -6.34 -8.55
CA ARG A 695 36.08 -6.79 -7.91
C ARG A 695 36.95 -7.67 -8.81
N LYS A 696 36.33 -8.34 -9.78
CA LYS A 696 36.93 -9.24 -10.76
C LYS A 696 36.02 -9.34 -11.98
N LYS A 697 36.58 -9.70 -13.13
CA LYS A 697 35.81 -10.14 -14.29
C LYS A 697 35.03 -11.41 -13.94
N ALA A 698 33.75 -11.45 -14.33
CA ALA A 698 32.83 -12.52 -13.98
C ALA A 698 31.68 -12.63 -14.98
N VAL A 699 31.01 -13.78 -15.03
CA VAL A 699 29.78 -13.98 -15.81
C VAL A 699 28.61 -13.57 -14.94
N VAL A 700 28.06 -12.38 -15.14
CA VAL A 700 26.96 -11.83 -14.34
C VAL A 700 25.62 -12.38 -14.81
N LYS A 701 24.78 -12.81 -13.86
CA LYS A 701 23.42 -13.32 -14.13
C LYS A 701 22.32 -12.59 -13.36
N THR A 702 22.66 -12.02 -12.21
CA THR A 702 21.68 -11.39 -11.32
C THR A 702 22.19 -10.07 -10.80
N ILE A 703 21.32 -9.06 -10.81
CA ILE A 703 21.57 -7.74 -10.24
C ILE A 703 20.43 -7.39 -9.29
N GLU A 704 20.74 -6.91 -8.10
CA GLU A 704 19.76 -6.45 -7.13
C GLU A 704 20.01 -4.99 -6.79
N LEU A 705 18.96 -4.16 -6.87
CA LEU A 705 18.96 -2.76 -6.44
C LEU A 705 18.07 -2.63 -5.21
N ASP A 706 18.67 -2.22 -4.10
CA ASP A 706 18.01 -2.10 -2.80
C ASP A 706 17.60 -0.64 -2.55
N PHE A 707 16.32 -0.41 -2.28
CA PHE A 707 15.71 0.89 -1.98
C PHE A 707 15.13 0.96 -0.57
N THR A 708 15.56 0.10 0.36
CA THR A 708 14.98 -0.09 1.70
C THR A 708 14.66 1.21 2.44
N HIS A 709 15.53 2.22 2.36
CA HIS A 709 15.35 3.52 3.04
C HIS A 709 15.03 4.68 2.08
N PHE A 710 14.86 4.41 0.79
CA PHE A 710 14.42 5.39 -0.21
C PHE A 710 12.90 5.28 -0.42
N VAL A 711 12.14 5.66 0.61
CA VAL A 711 10.66 5.53 0.64
C VAL A 711 9.98 6.52 -0.30
N ASN A 712 10.51 7.74 -0.39
CA ASN A 712 9.87 8.87 -1.07
C ASN A 712 10.70 9.41 -2.26
N ASN A 713 11.93 8.91 -2.44
CA ASN A 713 12.95 9.38 -3.39
C ASN A 713 13.72 8.25 -4.08
N ASN A 714 13.18 7.02 -4.11
CA ASN A 714 13.68 6.03 -5.07
C ASN A 714 13.39 6.50 -6.52
N PRO A 715 14.19 6.05 -7.50
CA PRO A 715 13.99 6.38 -8.91
C PRO A 715 12.62 5.99 -9.45
N MET A 716 12.19 6.66 -10.51
CA MET A 716 11.02 6.24 -11.29
C MET A 716 11.38 5.04 -12.17
N PHE A 717 12.49 5.14 -12.90
CA PHE A 717 12.97 4.07 -13.76
C PHE A 717 14.47 3.85 -13.59
N VAL A 718 14.92 2.65 -13.92
CA VAL A 718 16.34 2.31 -14.08
C VAL A 718 16.58 1.57 -15.38
N ALA A 719 17.76 1.69 -15.94
CA ALA A 719 18.26 0.84 -17.02
C ALA A 719 19.67 0.35 -16.63
N ILE A 720 20.08 -0.81 -17.16
CA ILE A 720 21.40 -1.37 -16.87
C ILE A 720 22.07 -1.74 -18.19
N SER A 721 23.33 -1.34 -18.35
CA SER A 721 24.15 -1.71 -19.50
C SER A 721 25.49 -2.35 -19.08
N MET A 722 25.95 -3.27 -19.92
CA MET A 722 27.23 -3.98 -19.79
C MET A 722 27.88 -4.07 -21.17
N ASN A 723 29.20 -3.85 -21.25
CA ASN A 723 29.94 -3.88 -22.52
C ASN A 723 29.32 -2.99 -23.62
N GLY A 724 28.69 -1.86 -23.25
CA GLY A 724 28.01 -0.96 -24.18
C GLY A 724 26.65 -1.43 -24.70
N LYS A 725 26.13 -2.56 -24.20
CA LYS A 725 24.81 -3.09 -24.54
C LYS A 725 23.85 -2.93 -23.36
N GLU A 726 22.61 -2.53 -23.63
CA GLU A 726 21.52 -2.56 -22.66
C GLU A 726 21.13 -4.01 -22.35
N VAL A 727 21.19 -4.38 -21.07
CA VAL A 727 20.88 -5.72 -20.56
C VAL A 727 19.60 -5.74 -19.72
N VAL A 728 19.24 -4.58 -19.16
CA VAL A 728 17.94 -4.34 -18.53
C VAL A 728 17.39 -3.06 -19.17
N PRO A 729 16.25 -3.13 -19.89
CA PRO A 729 15.65 -1.95 -20.49
C PRO A 729 15.16 -0.99 -19.41
N LYS A 730 14.80 0.23 -19.83
CA LYS A 730 14.22 1.24 -18.93
C LYS A 730 12.98 0.70 -18.21
N THR A 731 13.19 0.26 -16.97
CA THR A 731 12.20 -0.48 -16.16
C THR A 731 11.67 0.41 -15.04
N PHE A 732 10.35 0.43 -14.85
CA PHE A 732 9.72 1.14 -13.74
C PHE A 732 10.07 0.49 -12.40
N VAL A 733 10.59 1.28 -11.46
CA VAL A 733 10.99 0.78 -10.12
C VAL A 733 10.41 1.62 -8.98
N LYS A 734 9.49 2.55 -9.27
CA LYS A 734 8.90 3.39 -8.21
C LYS A 734 8.15 2.55 -7.17
N SER A 735 7.49 1.47 -7.62
CA SER A 735 6.79 0.50 -6.76
C SER A 735 7.70 -0.20 -5.74
N PHE A 736 9.00 -0.27 -5.99
CA PHE A 736 9.99 -0.88 -5.10
C PHE A 736 10.51 0.08 -4.02
N ALA A 737 9.85 1.23 -3.81
CA ALA A 737 10.12 2.11 -2.69
C ALA A 737 10.09 1.33 -1.36
N ALA A 738 11.17 1.45 -0.57
CA ALA A 738 11.34 0.66 0.65
C ALA A 738 11.28 -0.86 0.43
N ASN A 739 11.79 -1.32 -0.71
CA ASN A 739 11.93 -2.73 -1.10
C ASN A 739 13.19 -2.92 -1.99
N THR A 740 13.42 -4.13 -2.53
CA THR A 740 14.55 -4.48 -3.39
C THR A 740 14.05 -5.01 -4.74
N LYS A 741 14.61 -4.52 -5.84
CA LYS A 741 14.33 -5.06 -7.18
C LYS A 741 15.44 -6.03 -7.60
N ARG A 742 15.07 -7.24 -8.02
CA ARG A 742 15.99 -8.21 -8.64
C ARG A 742 15.78 -8.23 -10.15
N PHE A 743 16.89 -8.21 -10.89
CA PHE A 743 16.94 -8.40 -12.33
C PHE A 743 17.69 -9.68 -12.63
N CYS A 744 17.03 -10.61 -13.30
CA CYS A 744 17.66 -11.79 -13.89
C CYS A 744 17.94 -11.47 -15.36
N ILE A 745 19.20 -11.59 -15.77
CA ILE A 745 19.64 -11.25 -17.13
C ILE A 745 20.25 -12.47 -17.80
N GLU A 746 20.34 -12.41 -19.13
CA GLU A 746 21.17 -13.35 -19.88
C GLU A 746 22.63 -13.28 -19.38
N PRO A 747 23.30 -14.43 -19.16
CA PRO A 747 24.66 -14.45 -18.63
C PRO A 747 25.65 -13.66 -19.49
N ILE A 748 26.29 -12.64 -18.92
CA ILE A 748 27.23 -11.77 -19.64
C ILE A 748 28.55 -11.69 -18.87
N GLU A 749 29.65 -11.98 -19.57
CA GLU A 749 30.99 -11.80 -19.01
C GLU A 749 31.38 -10.30 -19.03
N THR A 750 31.65 -9.74 -17.85
CA THR A 750 32.07 -8.34 -17.70
C THR A 750 32.86 -8.13 -16.41
N ASP A 751 33.65 -7.06 -16.35
CA ASP A 751 34.29 -6.54 -15.13
C ASP A 751 33.67 -5.21 -14.68
N GLN A 752 32.64 -4.71 -15.36
CA GLN A 752 31.95 -3.48 -15.02
C GLN A 752 30.48 -3.47 -15.50
N LEU A 753 29.67 -2.58 -14.92
CA LEU A 753 28.32 -2.29 -15.42
C LEU A 753 27.95 -0.84 -15.13
N ALA A 754 27.06 -0.29 -15.95
CA ALA A 754 26.49 1.05 -15.78
C ALA A 754 25.01 0.95 -15.41
N ILE A 755 24.62 1.67 -14.36
CA ILE A 755 23.23 1.82 -13.95
C ILE A 755 22.82 3.25 -14.28
N THR A 756 21.79 3.38 -15.10
CA THR A 756 21.17 4.66 -15.43
C THR A 756 19.91 4.81 -14.59
N ILE A 757 19.76 5.95 -13.93
CA ILE A 757 18.69 6.30 -13.00
C ILE A 757 17.86 7.41 -13.62
N TYR A 758 16.53 7.26 -13.67
CA TYR A 758 15.64 8.24 -14.28
C TYR A 758 14.55 8.73 -13.30
N PRO A 759 14.30 10.05 -13.24
CA PRO A 759 15.25 11.10 -13.62
C PRO A 759 16.43 11.16 -12.65
N ASP A 760 16.17 10.90 -11.39
CA ASP A 760 17.09 10.96 -10.25
C ASP A 760 16.56 10.04 -9.15
N GLY A 761 17.31 9.89 -8.06
CA GLY A 761 16.83 9.23 -6.85
C GLY A 761 17.98 8.73 -6.00
N GLY A 762 17.72 7.66 -5.24
CA GLY A 762 18.77 6.98 -4.50
C GLY A 762 18.65 5.46 -4.47
N ILE A 763 19.78 4.82 -4.18
CA ILE A 763 19.95 3.36 -4.12
C ILE A 763 20.77 3.05 -2.87
N ASN A 764 20.23 2.25 -1.96
CA ASN A 764 20.94 1.86 -0.73
C ASN A 764 22.06 0.88 -1.03
N ARG A 765 21.80 -0.16 -1.84
CA ARG A 765 22.79 -1.17 -2.21
C ARG A 765 22.66 -1.60 -3.65
N ILE A 766 23.81 -1.90 -4.26
CA ILE A 766 23.92 -2.56 -5.55
C ILE A 766 24.56 -3.93 -5.30
N ARG A 767 23.87 -5.00 -5.69
CA ARG A 767 24.38 -6.36 -5.59
C ARG A 767 24.43 -7.03 -6.94
N VAL A 768 25.52 -7.74 -7.22
CA VAL A 768 25.82 -8.33 -8.54
C VAL A 768 26.32 -9.76 -8.31
N TYR A 769 25.72 -10.75 -8.98
CA TYR A 769 26.01 -12.16 -8.76
C TYR A 769 26.27 -12.94 -10.06
N GLU A 770 27.05 -14.02 -9.92
CA GLU A 770 27.41 -15.00 -10.96
C GLU A 770 26.34 -16.07 -11.21
#